data_AF-A0AAU5D035-F1
#
_entry.id   AF-A0AAU5D035-F1
#
_cell.length_a   1.000
_cell.length_b   1.000
_cell.length_c   1.000
_cell.angle_alpha   90.00
_cell.angle_beta   90.00
_cell.angle_gamma   90.00
#
_symmetry.space_group_name_H-M   'P 1'
#
loop_
_entity.id
_entity.type
_entity.pdbx_description
1 polymer ?
#
loop_
_entity_poly.entity_id
_entity_poly.type
_entity_poly.pdbx_seq_one_letter_code
_entity_poly.pdbx_strand_id
1 'polypeptide(L)'
;MSSRRTFLAGSTAVLGLTTATATVTGSERAAAAVAVPEAGDGQVGRPPNFVVVLADDLGYGELGAYGQKLITTPRLDRLAAEGLRFTDAYSTAAVCAPSRCSLLTGLHTGHATVRANPSSGGQGSLTAADTTFAQVLRARGYRTAVIGKWGFGPETAGQDSHPAARGFEEFHGYITHGHAHEYYPEYLWHNDAKEPIPANAGGAKAVYAPDLLEQHALEFIDAHADEPFLLLLTPNVPHAPSDVPDTSAYAGTGWTAANKGHAAQVSYFDALVGKVVDRLRARGLEQDTVVLVTSDNGPHEEGGVNPDLFDANGPLRGYKRNLYEGGVRVPLIAWGPGRVRQGTSDRPTPLTDVLPTLAELGGAPSPTDVDGLSAAPLLAGSADSARHGHLYWFRDEWGVTSRANAQDNKRATWLAEAVRRDNWKAVRFAPERDHGLPDDKWQVELYDLATDPGETRNVVDKHASKAGELVALMRSSWQDAYPRTPFGTRLTLPGLAVPGEAFTVTATLDNGSARAWTNASLALRAPTGWTVAPASPATADQLAAGGRLTTSWQVTPPAHTAPATTWALTAEGAAETPSGPVRYPATATLPTPPAAPVRDSYLSDLTWISAANGWGPAERDASNGKNAAGDGPPISFGGTTYPKGLGVHAPSDIAYHLGGAAVRFTSLVGIDDFSAKQSSAGATRAKVYGDDRLLLTTPTLTAATGPVRVDLDVRGVRVLRLVVEDANNRTSFDHTSWALAHVTVS
;
A
#
# COMPACT_ATOMS: atom_id res chain seq x y z
N MET A 1 60.14 3.83 6.79
CA MET A 1 61.36 4.19 6.02
C MET A 1 61.80 2.98 5.19
N SER A 2 62.60 3.20 4.15
CA SER A 2 62.97 2.22 3.10
C SER A 2 63.82 1.04 3.62
N SER A 3 63.59 -0.19 3.12
CA SER A 3 64.48 -0.80 2.09
C SER A 3 64.15 -2.27 1.77
N ARG A 4 64.49 -2.68 0.53
CA ARG A 4 64.41 -4.06 0.00
C ARG A 4 65.79 -4.74 0.06
N ARG A 5 65.82 -6.08 0.17
CA ARG A 5 66.85 -6.99 -0.40
C ARG A 5 66.20 -8.35 -0.77
N THR A 6 66.16 -8.77 -2.04
CA THR A 6 67.10 -9.66 -2.80
C THR A 6 67.19 -11.12 -2.26
N PHE A 7 67.40 -12.19 -3.06
CA PHE A 7 68.01 -12.33 -4.41
C PHE A 7 67.77 -13.74 -5.05
N LEU A 8 67.96 -13.86 -6.39
CA LEU A 8 68.48 -15.02 -7.19
C LEU A 8 67.67 -16.34 -7.23
N ALA A 9 67.74 -17.19 -8.28
CA ALA A 9 68.50 -17.18 -9.54
C ALA A 9 67.71 -17.82 -10.71
N GLY A 10 68.13 -17.59 -11.96
CA GLY A 10 67.66 -18.30 -13.16
C GLY A 10 68.80 -18.86 -14.01
N SER A 11 68.47 -19.63 -15.06
CA SER A 11 69.33 -20.20 -16.13
C SER A 11 68.46 -21.08 -17.05
N THR A 12 68.76 -21.46 -18.30
CA THR A 12 69.60 -21.02 -19.46
C THR A 12 69.18 -21.92 -20.66
N ALA A 13 69.48 -21.68 -21.95
CA ALA A 13 69.72 -20.49 -22.76
C ALA A 13 69.75 -20.93 -24.26
N VAL A 14 69.26 -20.07 -25.17
CA VAL A 14 69.79 -19.79 -26.53
C VAL A 14 70.09 -20.95 -27.51
N LEU A 15 69.46 -20.90 -28.69
CA LEU A 15 70.18 -20.74 -29.98
C LEU A 15 69.22 -20.25 -31.07
N GLY A 16 69.62 -19.21 -31.80
CA GLY A 16 68.86 -18.67 -32.93
C GLY A 16 69.77 -18.47 -34.13
N LEU A 17 69.19 -18.15 -35.28
CA LEU A 17 69.90 -17.66 -36.45
C LEU A 17 69.06 -16.62 -37.18
N THR A 18 69.75 -15.65 -37.79
CA THR A 18 69.26 -14.31 -38.10
C THR A 18 69.05 -14.09 -39.59
N THR A 19 68.12 -13.20 -39.95
CA THR A 19 68.39 -12.15 -40.96
C THR A 19 67.47 -10.94 -40.77
N ALA A 20 68.10 -9.76 -40.77
CA ALA A 20 67.55 -8.41 -40.95
C ALA A 20 66.91 -8.24 -42.35
N THR A 21 66.12 -7.22 -42.73
CA THR A 21 65.53 -6.01 -42.09
C THR A 21 64.54 -5.40 -43.10
N ALA A 22 63.38 -4.89 -42.66
CA ALA A 22 62.74 -3.66 -43.17
C ALA A 22 61.40 -3.42 -42.46
N THR A 23 61.11 -2.17 -42.13
CA THR A 23 59.83 -1.72 -41.53
C THR A 23 58.80 -1.35 -42.60
N VAL A 24 57.50 -1.56 -42.31
CA VAL A 24 56.41 -0.55 -42.33
C VAL A 24 55.00 -1.20 -42.35
N THR A 25 54.07 -0.60 -41.59
CA THR A 25 52.58 -0.78 -41.55
C THR A 25 51.93 -2.16 -41.36
N GLY A 26 51.53 -2.43 -40.11
CA GLY A 26 50.12 -2.59 -39.70
C GLY A 26 49.11 -3.41 -40.53
N SER A 27 48.76 -4.59 -40.01
CA SER A 27 47.37 -5.06 -39.91
C SER A 27 47.27 -6.10 -38.79
N GLU A 28 46.25 -6.01 -37.93
CA GLU A 28 46.02 -7.00 -36.87
C GLU A 28 45.50 -8.32 -37.47
N ARG A 29 45.93 -9.45 -36.93
CA ARG A 29 45.45 -10.79 -37.32
C ARG A 29 44.91 -11.57 -36.14
N ALA A 30 43.81 -12.28 -36.41
CA ALA A 30 42.99 -13.00 -35.44
C ALA A 30 43.74 -14.07 -34.63
N ALA A 31 43.32 -14.23 -33.38
CA ALA A 31 43.63 -15.41 -32.55
C ALA A 31 42.61 -16.54 -32.83
N ALA A 32 43.05 -17.79 -32.68
CA ALA A 32 42.27 -18.97 -33.05
C ALA A 32 41.11 -19.26 -32.07
N ALA A 33 39.99 -19.74 -32.61
CA ALA A 33 38.83 -20.15 -31.83
C ALA A 33 39.08 -21.49 -31.11
N VAL A 34 38.84 -21.49 -29.79
CA VAL A 34 38.65 -22.72 -29.00
C VAL A 34 37.16 -23.06 -29.07
N ALA A 35 36.83 -24.30 -29.43
CA ALA A 35 35.44 -24.74 -29.50
C ALA A 35 34.80 -24.73 -28.09
N VAL A 36 33.75 -23.93 -27.92
CA VAL A 36 32.89 -23.95 -26.74
C VAL A 36 32.01 -25.20 -26.84
N PRO A 37 31.78 -25.97 -25.75
CA PRO A 37 30.80 -27.05 -25.78
C PRO A 37 29.42 -26.49 -26.12
N GLU A 38 28.68 -27.16 -27.00
CA GLU A 38 27.27 -26.81 -27.24
C GLU A 38 26.53 -26.85 -25.91
N ALA A 39 25.89 -25.73 -25.55
CA ALA A 39 24.98 -25.70 -24.43
C ALA A 39 23.80 -26.59 -24.79
N GLY A 40 23.70 -27.76 -24.14
CA GLY A 40 22.49 -28.57 -24.23
C GLY A 40 21.28 -27.76 -23.77
N ASP A 41 20.11 -28.03 -24.35
CA ASP A 41 18.84 -27.38 -24.02
C ASP A 41 18.54 -27.50 -22.51
N GLY A 42 18.99 -26.49 -21.76
CA GLY A 42 18.63 -26.32 -20.37
C GLY A 42 17.16 -25.96 -20.33
N GLN A 43 16.33 -26.86 -19.80
CA GLN A 43 14.95 -26.53 -19.46
C GLN A 43 14.97 -25.24 -18.64
N VAL A 44 14.35 -24.18 -19.18
CA VAL A 44 14.15 -22.93 -18.43
C VAL A 44 13.28 -23.29 -17.24
N GLY A 45 13.90 -23.36 -16.06
CA GLY A 45 13.23 -23.76 -14.83
C GLY A 45 12.04 -22.85 -14.52
N ARG A 46 11.02 -23.41 -13.86
CA ARG A 46 9.83 -22.66 -13.48
C ARG A 46 10.23 -21.40 -12.70
N PRO A 47 9.63 -20.22 -13.00
CA PRO A 47 9.80 -19.03 -12.17
C PRO A 47 9.42 -19.34 -10.72
N PRO A 48 10.19 -18.88 -9.72
CA PRO A 48 9.91 -19.21 -8.33
C PRO A 48 8.57 -18.64 -7.89
N ASN A 49 7.80 -19.40 -7.11
CA ASN A 49 6.75 -18.83 -6.28
C ASN A 49 7.37 -18.08 -5.10
N PHE A 50 6.63 -17.12 -4.56
CA PHE A 50 7.02 -16.35 -3.38
C PHE A 50 5.97 -16.44 -2.29
N VAL A 51 6.41 -16.74 -1.07
CA VAL A 51 5.58 -16.63 0.13
C VAL A 51 6.28 -15.68 1.09
N VAL A 52 5.66 -14.53 1.35
CA VAL A 52 6.15 -13.56 2.34
C VAL A 52 5.20 -13.59 3.53
N VAL A 53 5.67 -14.14 4.65
CA VAL A 53 4.91 -14.17 5.91
C VAL A 53 5.38 -13.03 6.80
N LEU A 54 4.44 -12.19 7.22
CA LEU A 54 4.68 -11.03 8.07
C LEU A 54 3.85 -11.13 9.34
N ALA A 55 4.50 -11.42 10.46
CA ALA A 55 3.90 -11.31 11.79
C ALA A 55 3.63 -9.84 12.17
N ASP A 56 2.71 -9.65 13.10
CA ASP A 56 2.30 -8.35 13.64
C ASP A 56 2.78 -8.26 15.10
N ASP A 57 3.80 -7.43 15.37
CA ASP A 57 4.48 -7.28 16.68
C ASP A 57 5.28 -8.49 17.22
N LEU A 58 5.79 -9.38 16.36
CA LEU A 58 6.70 -10.46 16.80
C LEU A 58 8.13 -9.93 17.08
N GLY A 59 8.60 -10.08 18.32
CA GLY A 59 9.92 -9.60 18.74
C GLY A 59 11.10 -10.47 18.26
N TYR A 60 12.28 -9.86 18.22
CA TYR A 60 13.53 -10.52 17.81
C TYR A 60 13.81 -11.82 18.57
N GLY A 61 13.62 -11.81 19.89
CA GLY A 61 13.89 -12.96 20.77
C GLY A 61 12.73 -13.95 20.93
N GLU A 62 11.62 -13.78 20.19
CA GLU A 62 10.41 -14.59 20.41
C GLU A 62 10.41 -15.97 19.73
N LEU A 63 11.40 -16.27 18.90
CA LEU A 63 11.59 -17.56 18.24
C LEU A 63 12.75 -18.35 18.86
N GLY A 64 12.65 -19.67 18.91
CA GLY A 64 13.70 -20.56 19.45
C GLY A 64 15.02 -20.42 18.71
N ALA A 65 14.98 -20.30 17.38
CA ALA A 65 16.11 -19.96 16.52
C ALA A 65 16.80 -18.61 16.83
N TYR A 66 16.16 -17.75 17.63
CA TYR A 66 16.67 -16.45 18.05
C TYR A 66 16.94 -16.35 19.57
N GLY A 67 16.64 -17.40 20.35
CA GLY A 67 17.00 -17.51 21.76
C GLY A 67 15.84 -17.75 22.73
N GLN A 68 14.59 -17.82 22.25
CA GLN A 68 13.41 -18.11 23.06
C GLN A 68 13.54 -19.44 23.82
N LYS A 69 13.04 -19.48 25.06
CA LYS A 69 13.13 -20.64 25.98
C LYS A 69 11.80 -21.05 26.61
N LEU A 70 10.79 -20.17 26.59
CA LEU A 70 9.50 -20.36 27.24
C LEU A 70 8.37 -20.68 26.25
N ILE A 71 8.50 -20.20 25.01
CA ILE A 71 7.60 -20.49 23.89
C ILE A 71 8.35 -21.42 22.93
N THR A 72 7.67 -22.43 22.38
CA THR A 72 8.30 -23.42 21.49
C THR A 72 7.87 -23.18 20.05
N THR A 73 8.84 -22.92 19.15
CA THR A 73 8.58 -22.64 17.73
C THR A 73 9.28 -23.66 16.82
N PRO A 74 8.98 -24.97 16.94
CA PRO A 74 9.74 -26.03 16.27
C PRO A 74 9.65 -25.99 14.73
N ARG A 75 8.61 -25.39 14.13
CA ARG A 75 8.51 -25.29 12.67
C ARG A 75 9.42 -24.19 12.13
N LEU A 76 9.44 -23.02 12.77
CA LEU A 76 10.30 -21.89 12.45
C LEU A 76 11.76 -22.19 12.80
N ASP A 77 12.02 -22.90 13.89
CA ASP A 77 13.36 -23.34 14.26
C ASP A 77 13.96 -24.27 13.20
N ARG A 78 13.14 -25.20 12.70
CA ARG A 78 13.49 -26.06 11.57
C ARG A 78 13.68 -25.26 10.28
N LEU A 79 12.81 -24.28 10.00
CA LEU A 79 12.91 -23.43 8.81
C LEU A 79 14.22 -22.62 8.80
N ALA A 80 14.61 -22.07 9.95
CA ALA A 80 15.87 -21.36 10.15
C ALA A 80 17.10 -22.26 10.00
N ALA A 81 17.01 -23.53 10.42
CA ALA A 81 18.08 -24.51 10.26
C ALA A 81 18.20 -25.04 8.82
N GLU A 82 17.08 -25.18 8.10
CA GLU A 82 17.03 -25.62 6.69
C GLU A 82 17.28 -24.48 5.68
N GLY A 83 17.36 -23.22 6.12
CA GLY A 83 17.50 -22.02 5.29
C GLY A 83 18.55 -21.01 5.79
N LEU A 84 18.33 -19.74 5.49
CA LEU A 84 19.18 -18.61 5.88
C LEU A 84 18.50 -17.80 6.99
N ARG A 85 19.05 -17.86 8.21
CA ARG A 85 18.65 -17.01 9.34
C ARG A 85 19.41 -15.68 9.32
N PHE A 86 18.72 -14.56 9.41
CA PHE A 86 19.33 -13.23 9.46
C PHE A 86 19.39 -12.73 10.90
N THR A 87 20.56 -12.31 11.38
CA THR A 87 20.68 -11.67 12.70
C THR A 87 20.51 -10.15 12.64
N ASP A 88 20.73 -9.54 11.47
CA ASP A 88 20.73 -8.08 11.26
C ASP A 88 19.63 -7.65 10.27
N ALA A 89 18.43 -8.22 10.42
CA ALA A 89 17.26 -7.81 9.64
C ALA A 89 16.49 -6.70 10.34
N TYR A 90 15.95 -5.76 9.56
CA TYR A 90 15.35 -4.54 10.08
C TYR A 90 13.98 -4.24 9.48
N SER A 91 12.96 -4.11 10.33
CA SER A 91 11.79 -3.32 9.97
C SER A 91 12.21 -1.88 9.75
N THR A 92 11.54 -1.19 8.83
CA THR A 92 11.90 0.19 8.44
C THR A 92 11.22 1.24 9.31
N ALA A 93 10.37 0.81 10.24
CA ALA A 93 9.77 1.61 11.27
C ALA A 93 9.57 0.75 12.54
N ALA A 94 9.41 1.43 13.68
CA ALA A 94 9.11 0.77 14.96
C ALA A 94 7.61 0.48 15.17
N VAL A 95 6.79 0.61 14.11
CA VAL A 95 5.33 0.47 14.12
C VAL A 95 4.79 0.00 12.76
N CYS A 96 3.65 -0.68 12.79
CA CYS A 96 3.09 -1.47 11.69
C CYS A 96 2.91 -0.72 10.35
N ALA A 97 2.17 0.41 10.31
CA ALA A 97 1.75 1.03 9.03
C ALA A 97 2.93 1.49 8.16
N PRO A 98 3.86 2.33 8.66
CA PRO A 98 5.04 2.73 7.87
C PRO A 98 5.96 1.56 7.52
N SER A 99 6.08 0.55 8.39
CA SER A 99 6.89 -0.65 8.10
C SER A 99 6.30 -1.45 6.92
N ARG A 100 4.98 -1.72 6.97
CA ARG A 100 4.24 -2.37 5.88
C ARG A 100 4.30 -1.55 4.59
N CYS A 101 4.22 -0.22 4.66
CA CYS A 101 4.34 0.66 3.50
C CYS A 101 5.71 0.50 2.83
N SER A 102 6.77 0.44 3.64
CA SER A 102 8.14 0.28 3.15
C SER A 102 8.41 -1.09 2.57
N LEU A 103 7.93 -2.15 3.23
CA LEU A 103 7.99 -3.54 2.75
C LEU A 103 7.36 -3.67 1.37
N LEU A 104 6.17 -3.08 1.18
CA LEU A 104 5.43 -3.13 -0.08
C LEU A 104 6.09 -2.32 -1.20
N THR A 105 6.61 -1.13 -0.89
CA THR A 105 7.02 -0.11 -1.90
C THR A 105 8.52 0.04 -2.09
N GLY A 106 9.35 -0.60 -1.26
CA GLY A 106 10.80 -0.48 -1.30
C GLY A 106 11.36 0.86 -0.78
N LEU A 107 10.53 1.74 -0.22
CA LEU A 107 10.93 3.05 0.31
C LEU A 107 11.12 3.04 1.83
N HIS A 108 12.15 3.70 2.35
CA HIS A 108 12.29 3.94 3.78
C HIS A 108 11.38 5.09 4.24
N THR A 109 11.16 5.25 5.55
CA THR A 109 10.19 6.21 6.13
C THR A 109 10.46 7.68 5.82
N GLY A 110 11.66 8.05 5.36
CA GLY A 110 11.97 9.41 4.91
C GLY A 110 11.42 9.76 3.53
N HIS A 111 10.99 8.74 2.78
CA HIS A 111 10.45 8.84 1.43
C HIS A 111 9.01 8.28 1.32
N ALA A 112 8.72 7.18 2.02
CA ALA A 112 7.44 6.47 1.99
C ALA A 112 6.22 7.37 2.26
N THR A 113 5.10 7.06 1.61
CA THR A 113 3.86 7.86 1.66
C THR A 113 3.13 7.75 3.01
N VAL A 114 3.22 6.60 3.67
CA VAL A 114 2.65 6.38 5.03
C VAL A 114 3.80 6.35 6.04
N ARG A 115 3.84 7.33 6.96
CA ARG A 115 4.97 7.56 7.89
C ARG A 115 4.63 7.37 9.38
N ALA A 116 3.37 7.13 9.72
CA ALA A 116 2.88 6.92 11.09
C ALA A 116 1.70 5.95 11.11
N ASN A 117 1.42 5.36 12.28
CA ASN A 117 0.19 4.62 12.50
C ASN A 117 -1.05 5.54 12.53
N PRO A 118 -2.27 4.98 12.38
CA PRO A 118 -3.50 5.77 12.48
C PRO A 118 -3.64 6.53 13.79
N SER A 119 -4.16 7.76 13.70
CA SER A 119 -4.44 8.63 14.84
C SER A 119 -5.86 9.18 14.75
N SER A 120 -6.24 10.15 15.59
CA SER A 120 -7.56 10.80 15.52
C SER A 120 -7.83 11.51 14.19
N GLY A 121 -6.81 11.78 13.37
CA GLY A 121 -6.94 12.29 12.00
C GLY A 121 -7.25 11.24 10.92
N GLY A 122 -7.36 9.95 11.29
CA GLY A 122 -7.61 8.85 10.37
C GLY A 122 -6.40 7.96 10.10
N GLN A 123 -6.55 7.05 9.13
CA GLN A 123 -5.56 6.06 8.74
C GLN A 123 -4.82 6.46 7.46
N GLY A 124 -3.50 6.28 7.45
CA GLY A 124 -2.66 6.47 6.27
C GLY A 124 -3.09 5.60 5.08
N SER A 125 -2.94 6.14 3.88
CA SER A 125 -3.35 5.50 2.62
C SER A 125 -2.18 5.47 1.65
N LEU A 126 -2.01 4.36 0.94
CA LEU A 126 -1.20 4.31 -0.28
C LEU A 126 -1.94 5.05 -1.40
N THR A 127 -1.21 5.64 -2.33
CA THR A 127 -1.76 6.41 -3.45
C THR A 127 -1.64 5.65 -4.76
N ALA A 128 -2.30 6.13 -5.83
CA ALA A 128 -2.08 5.65 -7.19
C ALA A 128 -0.59 5.51 -7.58
N ALA A 129 0.26 6.41 -7.07
CA ALA A 129 1.69 6.47 -7.37
C ALA A 129 2.56 5.46 -6.59
N ASP A 130 2.04 4.85 -5.52
CA ASP A 130 2.78 3.89 -4.72
C ASP A 130 2.79 2.52 -5.41
N THR A 131 3.89 2.26 -6.14
CA THR A 131 4.15 0.97 -6.80
C THR A 131 4.54 -0.08 -5.76
N THR A 132 3.91 -1.25 -5.80
CA THR A 132 4.21 -2.39 -4.92
C THR A 132 4.95 -3.52 -5.62
N PHE A 133 5.59 -4.41 -4.85
CA PHE A 133 6.14 -5.65 -5.39
C PHE A 133 5.11 -6.57 -6.08
N ALA A 134 3.83 -6.49 -5.71
CA ALA A 134 2.77 -7.25 -6.37
C ALA A 134 2.49 -6.72 -7.79
N GLN A 135 2.45 -5.40 -7.98
CA GLN A 135 2.35 -4.79 -9.32
C GLN A 135 3.57 -5.11 -10.20
N VAL A 136 4.77 -5.15 -9.59
CA VAL A 136 6.01 -5.53 -10.27
C VAL A 136 6.00 -6.99 -10.71
N LEU A 137 5.62 -7.93 -9.84
CA LEU A 137 5.57 -9.36 -10.17
C LEU A 137 4.42 -9.73 -11.12
N ARG A 138 3.24 -9.10 -10.98
CA ARG A 138 2.11 -9.30 -11.90
C ARG A 138 2.49 -8.98 -13.36
N ALA A 139 3.46 -8.09 -13.57
CA ALA A 139 4.03 -7.80 -14.89
C ALA A 139 4.60 -9.04 -15.60
N ARG A 140 4.95 -10.09 -14.84
CA ARG A 140 5.47 -11.38 -15.32
C ARG A 140 4.44 -12.51 -15.27
N GLY A 141 3.15 -12.18 -15.09
CA GLY A 141 2.07 -13.16 -15.03
C GLY A 141 1.94 -13.88 -13.69
N TYR A 142 2.53 -13.35 -12.62
CA TYR A 142 2.34 -13.90 -11.28
C TYR A 142 0.90 -13.71 -10.81
N ARG A 143 0.33 -14.77 -10.24
CA ARG A 143 -0.89 -14.73 -9.43
C ARG A 143 -0.54 -14.07 -8.10
N THR A 144 -1.30 -13.09 -7.64
CA THR A 144 -0.94 -12.29 -6.45
C THR A 144 -2.04 -12.28 -5.39
N ALA A 145 -1.72 -12.71 -4.16
CA ALA A 145 -2.63 -12.66 -3.01
C ALA A 145 -2.02 -11.90 -1.82
N VAL A 146 -2.86 -11.20 -1.07
CA VAL A 146 -2.57 -10.78 0.30
C VAL A 146 -3.66 -11.28 1.24
N ILE A 147 -3.28 -11.98 2.30
CA ILE A 147 -4.20 -12.65 3.21
C ILE A 147 -3.88 -12.24 4.65
N GLY A 148 -4.79 -11.52 5.28
CA GLY A 148 -4.65 -10.97 6.63
C GLY A 148 -4.74 -9.44 6.71
N LYS A 149 -3.94 -8.85 7.60
CA LYS A 149 -3.89 -7.40 7.88
C LYS A 149 -3.20 -6.67 6.73
N TRP A 150 -3.96 -5.85 6.02
CA TRP A 150 -3.45 -4.94 4.99
C TRP A 150 -2.79 -3.71 5.65
N GLY A 151 -3.58 -2.90 6.34
CA GLY A 151 -3.09 -1.77 7.13
C GLY A 151 -3.12 -0.41 6.44
N PHE A 152 -3.88 -0.22 5.36
CA PHE A 152 -3.97 1.07 4.65
C PHE A 152 -5.37 1.43 4.15
N GLY A 153 -5.64 2.73 4.06
CA GLY A 153 -6.85 3.26 3.44
C GLY A 153 -8.06 3.36 4.38
N PRO A 154 -9.13 4.01 3.92
CA PRO A 154 -10.46 3.86 4.51
C PRO A 154 -11.00 2.45 4.30
N GLU A 155 -11.87 2.00 5.21
CA GLU A 155 -12.54 0.68 5.20
C GLU A 155 -13.66 0.63 4.13
N THR A 156 -13.30 0.88 2.86
CA THR A 156 -14.20 0.98 1.70
C THR A 156 -13.56 0.36 0.44
N ALA A 157 -14.38 -0.25 -0.41
CA ALA A 157 -13.98 -0.84 -1.69
C ALA A 157 -13.50 0.20 -2.73
N GLY A 158 -12.81 -0.27 -3.78
CA GLY A 158 -12.56 0.53 -5.00
C GLY A 158 -11.67 1.77 -4.86
N GLN A 159 -11.01 1.97 -3.72
CA GLN A 159 -10.14 3.12 -3.42
C GLN A 159 -8.66 2.82 -3.76
N ASP A 160 -7.86 3.85 -4.03
CA ASP A 160 -6.48 3.72 -4.55
C ASP A 160 -5.54 2.86 -3.70
N SER A 161 -5.73 2.88 -2.38
CA SER A 161 -4.96 2.11 -1.40
C SER A 161 -5.49 0.69 -1.20
N HIS A 162 -6.56 0.27 -1.88
CA HIS A 162 -7.12 -1.08 -1.75
C HIS A 162 -6.14 -2.12 -2.32
N PRO A 163 -6.04 -3.35 -1.76
CA PRO A 163 -5.14 -4.39 -2.26
C PRO A 163 -5.26 -4.64 -3.78
N ALA A 164 -6.49 -4.64 -4.30
CA ALA A 164 -6.77 -4.78 -5.73
C ALA A 164 -6.12 -3.67 -6.58
N ALA A 165 -6.21 -2.41 -6.14
CA ALA A 165 -5.58 -1.27 -6.78
C ALA A 165 -4.04 -1.30 -6.66
N ARG A 166 -3.52 -1.91 -5.58
CA ARG A 166 -2.09 -2.15 -5.33
C ARG A 166 -1.57 -3.49 -5.87
N GLY A 167 -2.28 -4.12 -6.80
CA GLY A 167 -1.79 -5.24 -7.62
C GLY A 167 -1.93 -6.64 -7.02
N PHE A 168 -2.65 -6.80 -5.91
CA PHE A 168 -3.08 -8.11 -5.41
C PHE A 168 -4.40 -8.50 -6.08
N GLU A 169 -4.42 -9.61 -6.81
CA GLU A 169 -5.62 -10.12 -7.48
C GLU A 169 -6.59 -10.81 -6.53
N GLU A 170 -6.09 -11.30 -5.40
CA GLU A 170 -6.88 -11.86 -4.31
C GLU A 170 -6.55 -11.17 -2.98
N PHE A 171 -7.59 -10.80 -2.24
CA PHE A 171 -7.48 -10.29 -0.88
C PHE A 171 -8.51 -10.96 0.02
N HIS A 172 -8.04 -11.50 1.15
CA HIS A 172 -8.93 -11.92 2.24
C HIS A 172 -8.39 -11.45 3.60
N GLY A 173 -9.13 -10.59 4.32
CA GLY A 173 -8.70 -10.11 5.64
C GLY A 173 -9.19 -8.70 6.03
N TYR A 174 -8.28 -7.89 6.59
CA TYR A 174 -8.59 -6.61 7.25
C TYR A 174 -7.99 -5.43 6.49
N ILE A 175 -8.77 -4.38 6.20
CA ILE A 175 -8.25 -3.14 5.58
C ILE A 175 -7.59 -2.25 6.64
N THR A 176 -8.35 -1.83 7.67
CA THR A 176 -7.86 -0.90 8.70
C THR A 176 -7.12 -1.58 9.85
N HIS A 177 -6.26 -0.81 10.54
CA HIS A 177 -5.61 -1.26 11.77
C HIS A 177 -6.62 -1.54 12.89
N GLY A 178 -7.63 -0.68 13.03
CA GLY A 178 -8.65 -0.82 14.06
C GLY A 178 -9.39 -2.14 13.94
N HIS A 179 -9.83 -2.49 12.73
CA HIS A 179 -10.47 -3.76 12.44
C HIS A 179 -9.52 -4.95 12.64
N ALA A 180 -8.24 -4.82 12.27
CA ALA A 180 -7.24 -5.88 12.47
C ALA A 180 -6.92 -6.21 13.95
N HIS A 181 -7.39 -5.42 14.92
CA HIS A 181 -7.33 -5.77 16.34
C HIS A 181 -8.44 -6.75 16.78
N GLU A 182 -9.37 -7.11 15.90
CA GLU A 182 -10.47 -8.03 16.18
C GLU A 182 -10.12 -9.46 15.76
N TYR A 183 -9.95 -10.36 16.73
CA TYR A 183 -9.72 -11.80 16.49
C TYR A 183 -11.00 -12.59 16.18
N TYR A 184 -12.15 -12.02 16.52
CA TYR A 184 -13.49 -12.54 16.23
C TYR A 184 -14.36 -11.45 15.60
N PRO A 185 -14.00 -10.93 14.42
CA PRO A 185 -14.70 -9.84 13.78
C PRO A 185 -16.06 -10.30 13.25
N GLU A 186 -17.01 -9.37 13.10
CA GLU A 186 -18.32 -9.66 12.50
C GLU A 186 -18.29 -9.81 10.97
N TYR A 187 -17.16 -9.50 10.32
CA TYR A 187 -16.92 -9.69 8.89
C TYR A 187 -15.41 -9.70 8.61
N LEU A 188 -15.01 -10.22 7.45
CA LEU A 188 -13.72 -9.91 6.83
C LEU A 188 -13.98 -9.28 5.45
N TRP A 189 -12.95 -8.75 4.81
CA TRP A 189 -13.02 -8.42 3.39
C TRP A 189 -12.62 -9.60 2.54
N HIS A 190 -13.34 -9.80 1.45
CA HIS A 190 -12.99 -10.68 0.36
C HIS A 190 -13.03 -9.83 -0.92
N ASN A 191 -11.84 -9.47 -1.42
CA ASN A 191 -11.66 -8.47 -2.46
C ASN A 191 -12.45 -7.18 -2.13
N ASP A 192 -13.26 -6.67 -3.05
CA ASP A 192 -14.05 -5.44 -2.88
C ASP A 192 -15.36 -5.61 -2.08
N ALA A 193 -15.58 -6.76 -1.43
CA ALA A 193 -16.79 -7.04 -0.66
C ALA A 193 -16.48 -7.36 0.81
N LYS A 194 -17.39 -6.96 1.71
CA LYS A 194 -17.41 -7.48 3.10
C LYS A 194 -18.10 -8.83 3.11
N GLU A 195 -17.41 -9.86 3.56
CA GLU A 195 -17.93 -11.21 3.80
C GLU A 195 -18.33 -11.31 5.29
N PRO A 196 -19.64 -11.34 5.62
CA PRO A 196 -20.09 -11.37 7.02
C PRO A 196 -19.75 -12.69 7.70
N ILE A 197 -19.48 -12.64 9.00
CA ILE A 197 -19.30 -13.78 9.88
C ILE A 197 -20.41 -13.74 10.95
N PRO A 198 -21.65 -14.17 10.64
CA PRO A 198 -22.80 -14.04 11.54
C PRO A 198 -22.62 -14.78 12.88
N ALA A 199 -21.73 -15.78 12.91
CA ALA A 199 -21.38 -16.52 14.12
C ALA A 199 -20.65 -15.67 15.18
N ASN A 200 -20.05 -14.54 14.79
CA ASN A 200 -19.39 -13.59 15.71
C ASN A 200 -20.29 -12.38 16.07
N ALA A 201 -21.47 -12.27 15.48
CA ALA A 201 -22.36 -11.11 15.66
C ALA A 201 -22.73 -10.87 17.13
N GLY A 202 -22.77 -9.61 17.56
CA GLY A 202 -23.07 -9.22 18.93
C GLY A 202 -21.95 -9.51 19.93
N GLY A 203 -20.70 -9.64 19.46
CA GLY A 203 -19.53 -9.96 20.29
C GLY A 203 -19.41 -11.45 20.64
N ALA A 204 -20.04 -12.32 19.86
CA ALA A 204 -19.81 -13.76 19.96
C ALA A 204 -18.40 -14.12 19.46
N LYS A 205 -17.81 -15.18 20.03
CA LYS A 205 -16.45 -15.63 19.72
C LYS A 205 -16.46 -17.06 19.20
N ALA A 206 -17.13 -17.26 18.07
CA ALA A 206 -17.37 -18.59 17.50
C ALA A 206 -16.38 -18.96 16.39
N VAL A 207 -15.94 -17.98 15.60
CA VAL A 207 -15.04 -18.17 14.45
C VAL A 207 -13.80 -17.29 14.64
N TYR A 208 -12.67 -17.94 14.87
CA TYR A 208 -11.37 -17.28 15.03
C TYR A 208 -10.83 -16.88 13.66
N ALA A 209 -10.69 -15.57 13.41
CA ALA A 209 -10.33 -15.07 12.08
C ALA A 209 -8.98 -15.61 11.55
N PRO A 210 -7.92 -15.79 12.36
CA PRO A 210 -6.68 -16.40 11.88
C PRO A 210 -6.83 -17.81 11.31
N ASP A 211 -7.81 -18.61 11.74
CA ASP A 211 -8.09 -19.94 11.16
C ASP A 211 -8.63 -19.80 9.72
N LEU A 212 -9.46 -18.78 9.46
CA LEU A 212 -9.91 -18.45 8.10
C LEU A 212 -8.73 -17.97 7.24
N LEU A 213 -7.87 -17.09 7.79
CA LEU A 213 -6.68 -16.63 7.08
C LEU A 213 -5.73 -17.78 6.72
N GLU A 214 -5.58 -18.78 7.60
CA GLU A 214 -4.86 -20.01 7.30
C GLU A 214 -5.53 -20.77 6.14
N GLN A 215 -6.84 -21.01 6.23
CA GLN A 215 -7.57 -21.76 5.21
C GLN A 215 -7.40 -21.12 3.83
N HIS A 216 -7.67 -19.82 3.69
CA HIS A 216 -7.53 -19.09 2.42
C HIS A 216 -6.08 -19.13 1.90
N ALA A 217 -5.07 -19.02 2.76
CA ALA A 217 -3.66 -19.10 2.35
C ALA A 217 -3.29 -20.48 1.78
N LEU A 218 -3.86 -21.55 2.33
CA LEU A 218 -3.65 -22.91 1.85
C LEU A 218 -4.47 -23.22 0.58
N GLU A 219 -5.66 -22.62 0.44
CA GLU A 219 -6.50 -22.71 -0.76
C GLU A 219 -5.87 -21.96 -1.95
N PHE A 220 -5.29 -20.77 -1.73
CA PHE A 220 -4.58 -20.02 -2.77
C PHE A 220 -3.38 -20.80 -3.34
N ILE A 221 -2.58 -21.44 -2.47
CA ILE A 221 -1.45 -22.31 -2.88
C ILE A 221 -1.94 -23.51 -3.70
N ASP A 222 -3.10 -24.08 -3.34
CA ASP A 222 -3.69 -25.19 -4.07
C ASP A 222 -4.24 -24.77 -5.44
N ALA A 223 -4.92 -23.63 -5.51
CA ALA A 223 -5.54 -23.10 -6.73
C ALA A 223 -4.50 -22.70 -7.79
N HIS A 224 -3.34 -22.21 -7.36
CA HIS A 224 -2.27 -21.74 -8.25
C HIS A 224 -1.04 -22.64 -8.25
N ALA A 225 -1.18 -23.91 -7.90
CA ALA A 225 -0.07 -24.88 -7.89
C ALA A 225 0.62 -25.01 -9.27
N ASP A 226 -0.08 -24.77 -10.39
CA ASP A 226 0.48 -24.84 -11.74
C ASP A 226 1.00 -23.49 -12.30
N GLU A 227 0.85 -22.39 -11.55
CA GLU A 227 1.19 -21.03 -11.98
C GLU A 227 2.22 -20.37 -11.03
N PRO A 228 3.10 -19.47 -11.50
CA PRO A 228 3.94 -18.71 -10.58
C PRO A 228 3.07 -17.78 -9.72
N PHE A 229 3.25 -17.81 -8.39
CA PHE A 229 2.45 -16.99 -7.48
C PHE A 229 3.27 -16.21 -6.46
N LEU A 230 2.63 -15.18 -5.91
CA LEU A 230 3.04 -14.38 -4.76
C LEU A 230 1.93 -14.45 -3.72
N LEU A 231 2.24 -14.96 -2.53
CA LEU A 231 1.38 -14.90 -1.35
C LEU A 231 2.03 -14.00 -0.30
N LEU A 232 1.38 -12.87 0.02
CA LEU A 232 1.70 -12.06 1.20
C LEU A 232 0.75 -12.47 2.34
N LEU A 233 1.24 -13.28 3.28
CA LEU A 233 0.47 -13.76 4.43
C LEU A 233 0.78 -12.88 5.65
N THR A 234 -0.18 -12.03 6.04
CA THR A 234 -0.01 -10.98 7.06
C THR A 234 -0.98 -11.17 8.25
N PRO A 235 -1.00 -12.33 8.93
CA PRO A 235 -1.92 -12.56 10.03
C PRO A 235 -1.66 -11.52 11.15
N ASN A 236 -2.71 -11.18 11.90
CA ASN A 236 -2.63 -10.20 12.99
C ASN A 236 -1.96 -10.74 14.28
N VAL A 237 -1.39 -11.95 14.26
CA VAL A 237 -0.64 -12.51 15.40
C VAL A 237 0.84 -12.09 15.40
N PRO A 238 1.48 -11.93 16.58
CA PRO A 238 0.91 -12.03 17.94
C PRO A 238 0.23 -10.76 18.51
N HIS A 239 0.08 -9.67 17.74
CA HIS A 239 -0.47 -8.37 18.19
C HIS A 239 -1.68 -8.48 19.14
N ALA A 240 -1.70 -7.59 20.14
CA ALA A 240 -2.79 -7.47 21.12
C ALA A 240 -4.17 -7.19 20.48
N PRO A 241 -5.28 -7.61 21.11
CA PRO A 241 -5.36 -8.34 22.38
C PRO A 241 -4.98 -9.83 22.21
N SER A 242 -4.49 -10.45 23.27
CA SER A 242 -4.14 -11.88 23.25
C SER A 242 -5.36 -12.79 23.40
N ASP A 243 -6.29 -12.68 22.44
CA ASP A 243 -7.62 -13.27 22.44
C ASP A 243 -7.68 -14.51 21.56
N VAL A 244 -7.33 -15.66 22.14
CA VAL A 244 -7.17 -16.95 21.44
C VAL A 244 -8.19 -18.00 21.90
N PRO A 245 -8.55 -18.98 21.05
CA PRO A 245 -9.50 -20.03 21.41
C PRO A 245 -8.92 -21.05 22.41
N ASP A 246 -7.61 -21.29 22.40
CA ASP A 246 -6.95 -22.21 23.32
C ASP A 246 -5.64 -21.64 23.92
N THR A 247 -5.43 -21.93 25.20
CA THR A 247 -4.18 -21.65 25.94
C THR A 247 -3.72 -22.88 26.76
N SER A 248 -4.28 -24.06 26.50
CA SER A 248 -4.07 -25.30 27.26
C SER A 248 -2.60 -25.69 27.40
N ALA A 249 -1.80 -25.49 26.35
CA ALA A 249 -0.35 -25.69 26.34
C ALA A 249 0.39 -24.91 27.44
N TYR A 250 -0.17 -23.77 27.88
CA TYR A 250 0.37 -22.91 28.93
C TYR A 250 -0.48 -22.91 30.21
N ALA A 251 -1.47 -23.79 30.34
CA ALA A 251 -2.36 -23.84 31.50
C ALA A 251 -1.58 -24.00 32.82
N GLY A 252 -0.55 -24.85 32.84
CA GLY A 252 0.30 -25.12 34.00
C GLY A 252 1.31 -24.02 34.36
N THR A 253 1.46 -22.95 33.57
CA THR A 253 2.37 -21.85 33.92
C THR A 253 1.72 -20.89 34.92
N GLY A 254 2.54 -20.23 35.75
CA GLY A 254 2.09 -19.16 36.66
C GLY A 254 1.86 -17.81 35.98
N TRP A 255 1.73 -17.77 34.64
CA TRP A 255 1.62 -16.53 33.88
C TRP A 255 0.20 -15.94 33.89
N THR A 256 0.09 -14.65 33.57
CA THR A 256 -1.20 -13.97 33.37
C THR A 256 -1.94 -14.53 32.15
N ALA A 257 -3.26 -14.31 32.06
CA ALA A 257 -4.05 -14.72 30.90
C ALA A 257 -3.51 -14.11 29.59
N ALA A 258 -3.16 -12.82 29.59
CA ALA A 258 -2.55 -12.16 28.43
C ALA A 258 -1.24 -12.85 27.99
N ASN A 259 -0.35 -13.17 28.93
CA ASN A 259 0.91 -13.87 28.62
C ASN A 259 0.66 -15.30 28.08
N LYS A 260 -0.32 -16.03 28.61
CA LYS A 260 -0.70 -17.35 28.08
C LYS A 260 -1.29 -17.26 26.67
N GLY A 261 -2.10 -16.23 26.40
CA GLY A 261 -2.62 -15.93 25.08
C GLY A 261 -1.51 -15.58 24.08
N HIS A 262 -0.59 -14.67 24.46
CA HIS A 262 0.57 -14.27 23.65
C HIS A 262 1.44 -15.46 23.24
N ALA A 263 1.80 -16.31 24.21
CA ALA A 263 2.55 -17.53 23.96
C ALA A 263 1.81 -18.51 23.02
N ALA A 264 0.49 -18.57 23.11
CA ALA A 264 -0.36 -19.34 22.19
C ALA A 264 -0.43 -18.71 20.78
N GLN A 265 -0.46 -17.38 20.65
CA GLN A 265 -0.42 -16.68 19.36
C GLN A 265 0.91 -16.90 18.62
N VAL A 266 2.04 -16.85 19.33
CA VAL A 266 3.36 -17.15 18.76
C VAL A 266 3.46 -18.64 18.34
N SER A 267 2.89 -19.55 19.14
CA SER A 267 2.80 -20.97 18.78
C SER A 267 1.86 -21.24 17.60
N TYR A 268 0.77 -20.48 17.50
CA TYR A 268 -0.13 -20.50 16.34
C TYR A 268 0.59 -20.04 15.07
N PHE A 269 1.37 -18.96 15.16
CA PHE A 269 2.18 -18.47 14.03
C PHE A 269 3.21 -19.50 13.55
N ASP A 270 3.88 -20.20 14.48
CA ASP A 270 4.77 -21.33 14.15
C ASP A 270 4.02 -22.45 13.40
N ALA A 271 2.86 -22.85 13.91
CA ALA A 271 2.04 -23.88 13.29
C ALA A 271 1.52 -23.49 11.90
N LEU A 272 1.06 -22.25 11.73
CA LEU A 272 0.61 -21.67 10.46
C LEU A 272 1.71 -21.72 9.39
N VAL A 273 2.91 -21.20 9.71
CA VAL A 273 4.05 -21.27 8.78
C VAL A 273 4.43 -22.72 8.48
N GLY A 274 4.40 -23.60 9.48
CA GLY A 274 4.60 -25.02 9.31
C GLY A 274 3.62 -25.67 8.33
N LYS A 275 2.32 -25.34 8.41
CA LYS A 275 1.29 -25.85 7.50
C LYS A 275 1.45 -25.33 6.08
N VAL A 276 1.84 -24.06 5.90
CA VAL A 276 2.16 -23.49 4.59
C VAL A 276 3.33 -24.24 3.94
N VAL A 277 4.42 -24.46 4.68
CA VAL A 277 5.59 -25.20 4.18
C VAL A 277 5.27 -26.67 3.90
N ASP A 278 4.47 -27.32 4.75
CA ASP A 278 3.99 -28.68 4.52
C ASP A 278 3.07 -28.75 3.29
N ARG A 279 2.26 -27.71 3.01
CA ARG A 279 1.42 -27.65 1.82
C ARG A 279 2.23 -27.46 0.53
N LEU A 280 3.23 -26.58 0.55
CA LEU A 280 4.17 -26.44 -0.57
C LEU A 280 4.83 -27.79 -0.92
N ARG A 281 5.30 -28.53 0.10
CA ARG A 281 5.84 -29.89 -0.05
C ARG A 281 4.80 -30.89 -0.58
N ALA A 282 3.57 -30.85 -0.08
CA ALA A 282 2.49 -31.74 -0.53
C ALA A 282 2.07 -31.49 -1.99
N ARG A 283 2.31 -30.27 -2.51
CA ARG A 283 2.09 -29.88 -3.90
C ARG A 283 3.35 -30.00 -4.79
N GLY A 284 4.50 -30.41 -4.22
CA GLY A 284 5.77 -30.54 -4.95
C GLY A 284 6.41 -29.19 -5.35
N LEU A 285 6.05 -28.12 -4.65
CA LEU A 285 6.44 -26.74 -4.97
C LEU A 285 7.69 -26.28 -4.21
N GLU A 286 8.27 -27.09 -3.33
CA GLU A 286 9.31 -26.63 -2.40
C GLU A 286 10.63 -26.26 -3.09
N GLN A 287 11.01 -26.95 -4.17
CA GLN A 287 12.19 -26.58 -4.99
C GLN A 287 11.95 -25.30 -5.81
N ASP A 288 10.68 -24.93 -6.02
CA ASP A 288 10.24 -23.80 -6.83
C ASP A 288 9.67 -22.66 -5.99
N THR A 289 9.90 -22.62 -4.68
CA THR A 289 9.36 -21.57 -3.81
C THR A 289 10.43 -20.93 -2.92
N VAL A 290 10.41 -19.61 -2.83
CA VAL A 290 11.16 -18.86 -1.79
C VAL A 290 10.17 -18.37 -0.74
N VAL A 291 10.37 -18.80 0.50
CA VAL A 291 9.60 -18.39 1.68
C VAL A 291 10.44 -17.41 2.48
N LEU A 292 9.88 -16.23 2.79
CA LEU A 292 10.43 -15.25 3.72
C LEU A 292 9.49 -15.16 4.93
N VAL A 293 10.03 -15.21 6.15
CA VAL A 293 9.25 -15.06 7.39
C VAL A 293 9.89 -13.98 8.25
N THR A 294 9.12 -12.94 8.60
CA THR A 294 9.60 -11.77 9.35
C THR A 294 8.50 -11.15 10.21
N SER A 295 8.86 -10.18 11.05
CA SER A 295 7.91 -9.28 11.76
C SER A 295 7.87 -7.89 11.12
N ASP A 296 6.79 -7.14 11.35
CA ASP A 296 6.67 -5.73 10.93
C ASP A 296 7.30 -4.73 11.90
N ASN A 297 7.46 -5.06 13.18
CA ASN A 297 8.24 -4.30 14.16
C ASN A 297 8.64 -5.15 15.37
N GLY A 298 9.35 -4.55 16.32
CA GLY A 298 9.66 -5.14 17.63
C GLY A 298 8.43 -5.49 18.49
N PRO A 299 8.65 -6.14 19.66
CA PRO A 299 7.58 -6.70 20.47
C PRO A 299 6.76 -5.64 21.21
N HIS A 300 5.53 -6.00 21.53
CA HIS A 300 4.54 -5.14 22.17
C HIS A 300 4.35 -5.43 23.67
N GLU A 301 3.65 -4.54 24.36
CA GLU A 301 3.19 -4.73 25.75
C GLU A 301 1.69 -4.43 25.93
N GLU A 302 1.04 -4.03 24.83
CA GLU A 302 -0.41 -3.87 24.70
C GLU A 302 -1.18 -5.12 25.15
N GLY A 303 -2.41 -4.94 25.62
CA GLY A 303 -3.23 -6.04 26.15
C GLY A 303 -2.76 -6.61 27.51
N GLY A 304 -1.68 -6.09 28.09
CA GLY A 304 -1.13 -6.57 29.36
C GLY A 304 -0.10 -7.69 29.21
N VAL A 305 0.45 -7.85 28.01
CA VAL A 305 1.59 -8.74 27.73
C VAL A 305 2.86 -8.21 28.43
N ASN A 306 3.69 -9.13 28.94
CA ASN A 306 4.98 -8.82 29.51
C ASN A 306 6.12 -9.30 28.59
N PRO A 307 6.64 -8.46 27.67
CA PRO A 307 7.72 -8.88 26.77
C PRO A 307 9.02 -9.24 27.51
N ASP A 308 9.27 -8.67 28.71
CA ASP A 308 10.42 -9.04 29.56
C ASP A 308 10.35 -10.49 30.05
N LEU A 309 9.14 -11.05 30.24
CA LEU A 309 8.95 -12.44 30.67
C LEU A 309 9.49 -13.41 29.62
N PHE A 310 9.27 -13.07 28.34
CA PHE A 310 9.60 -13.91 27.20
C PHE A 310 10.98 -13.63 26.61
N ASP A 311 11.76 -12.70 27.18
CA ASP A 311 13.01 -12.23 26.55
C ASP A 311 12.78 -11.77 25.10
N ALA A 312 11.65 -11.09 24.84
CA ALA A 312 11.11 -10.88 23.49
C ALA A 312 12.00 -10.01 22.58
N ASN A 313 12.91 -9.22 23.15
CA ASN A 313 13.93 -8.47 22.41
C ASN A 313 15.27 -9.23 22.31
N GLY A 314 15.45 -10.31 23.07
CA GLY A 314 16.76 -10.89 23.34
C GLY A 314 17.74 -9.84 23.88
N PRO A 315 18.97 -9.75 23.34
CA PRO A 315 19.99 -8.82 23.83
C PRO A 315 19.76 -7.34 23.46
N LEU A 316 18.64 -7.02 22.80
CA LEU A 316 18.37 -5.70 22.20
C LEU A 316 17.56 -4.80 23.13
N ARG A 317 17.73 -3.48 23.00
CA ARG A 317 17.02 -2.48 23.83
C ARG A 317 15.82 -1.88 23.10
N GLY A 318 14.77 -1.54 23.84
CA GLY A 318 13.54 -0.92 23.32
C GLY A 318 12.45 -1.93 22.99
N TYR A 319 11.32 -1.41 22.54
CA TYR A 319 10.09 -2.15 22.19
C TYR A 319 9.48 -1.53 20.93
N LYS A 320 8.33 -2.03 20.47
CA LYS A 320 7.43 -1.30 19.57
C LYS A 320 7.34 0.19 19.97
N ARG A 321 7.44 1.07 18.97
CA ARG A 321 7.61 2.55 19.05
C ARG A 321 8.99 3.08 19.41
N ASN A 322 9.96 2.31 19.90
CA ASN A 322 11.33 2.83 20.11
C ASN A 322 12.17 2.68 18.83
N LEU A 323 13.08 3.63 18.56
CA LEU A 323 14.04 3.51 17.43
C LEU A 323 15.36 2.79 17.82
N TYR A 324 15.44 2.30 19.06
CA TYR A 324 16.45 1.35 19.52
C TYR A 324 16.27 -0.02 18.85
N GLU A 325 17.31 -0.86 18.87
CA GLU A 325 17.39 -2.13 18.13
C GLU A 325 16.19 -3.04 18.38
N GLY A 326 15.73 -3.20 19.62
CA GLY A 326 14.58 -4.03 19.97
C GLY A 326 13.26 -3.56 19.35
N GLY A 327 13.14 -2.29 18.94
CA GLY A 327 11.96 -1.76 18.26
C GLY A 327 11.98 -1.92 16.73
N VAL A 328 13.16 -2.04 16.11
CA VAL A 328 13.32 -2.03 14.63
C VAL A 328 14.08 -3.23 14.06
N ARG A 329 14.76 -4.03 14.86
CA ARG A 329 15.47 -5.24 14.45
C ARG A 329 14.56 -6.45 14.72
N VAL A 330 14.27 -7.20 13.67
CA VAL A 330 13.22 -8.22 13.64
C VAL A 330 13.81 -9.58 13.27
N PRO A 331 13.17 -10.71 13.62
CA PRO A 331 13.61 -11.99 13.10
C PRO A 331 13.33 -12.02 11.59
N LEU A 332 14.23 -12.62 10.80
CA LEU A 332 14.01 -12.87 9.37
C LEU A 332 14.63 -14.22 8.98
N ILE A 333 13.80 -15.11 8.45
CA ILE A 333 14.21 -16.40 7.92
C ILE A 333 13.87 -16.43 6.44
N ALA A 334 14.85 -16.76 5.60
CA ALA A 334 14.61 -17.12 4.20
C ALA A 334 14.81 -18.62 4.01
N TRP A 335 13.91 -19.28 3.29
CA TRP A 335 13.96 -20.71 3.00
C TRP A 335 13.52 -21.00 1.57
N GLY A 336 14.07 -22.04 0.98
CA GLY A 336 13.78 -22.44 -0.40
C GLY A 336 14.83 -23.45 -0.85
N PRO A 337 14.57 -24.77 -0.73
CA PRO A 337 15.45 -25.82 -1.21
C PRO A 337 16.02 -25.53 -2.62
N GLY A 338 17.35 -25.62 -2.77
CA GLY A 338 18.06 -25.31 -4.01
C GLY A 338 18.14 -23.82 -4.41
N ARG A 339 17.32 -22.94 -3.81
CA ARG A 339 17.25 -21.50 -4.15
C ARG A 339 17.81 -20.57 -3.07
N VAL A 340 17.77 -20.98 -1.80
CA VAL A 340 18.33 -20.26 -0.65
C VAL A 340 19.43 -21.08 0.00
N ARG A 341 20.61 -20.48 0.18
CA ARG A 341 21.74 -21.12 0.87
C ARG A 341 21.46 -21.31 2.36
N GLN A 342 21.96 -22.40 2.92
CA GLN A 342 21.86 -22.63 4.36
C GLN A 342 22.85 -21.77 5.16
N GLY A 343 22.47 -21.37 6.38
CA GLY A 343 23.37 -20.79 7.37
C GLY A 343 22.83 -19.55 8.08
N THR A 344 23.72 -18.60 8.35
CA THR A 344 23.36 -17.32 8.99
C THR A 344 23.93 -16.13 8.20
N SER A 345 23.27 -14.97 8.31
CA SER A 345 23.75 -13.69 7.78
C SER A 345 23.65 -12.58 8.83
N ASP A 346 24.77 -11.91 9.07
CA ASP A 346 24.95 -10.71 9.91
C ASP A 346 24.91 -9.40 9.11
N ARG A 347 24.55 -9.49 7.83
CA ARG A 347 24.47 -8.34 6.93
C ARG A 347 23.20 -7.53 7.25
N PRO A 348 23.31 -6.20 7.48
CA PRO A 348 22.15 -5.32 7.58
C PRO A 348 21.22 -5.48 6.36
N THR A 349 19.99 -5.91 6.62
CA THR A 349 18.99 -6.25 5.59
C THR A 349 17.64 -5.61 5.98
N PRO A 350 17.35 -4.38 5.53
CA PRO A 350 16.08 -3.72 5.78
C PRO A 350 14.94 -4.33 4.94
N LEU A 351 13.69 -4.25 5.42
CA LEU A 351 12.52 -4.73 4.68
C LEU A 351 12.25 -3.97 3.36
N THR A 352 12.87 -2.81 3.13
CA THR A 352 12.89 -2.16 1.80
C THR A 352 13.47 -3.06 0.71
N ASP A 353 14.38 -3.99 1.06
CA ASP A 353 15.06 -4.88 0.12
C ASP A 353 14.12 -5.92 -0.51
N VAL A 354 12.94 -6.15 0.07
CA VAL A 354 12.00 -7.19 -0.41
C VAL A 354 11.52 -6.89 -1.82
N LEU A 355 11.10 -5.66 -2.15
CA LEU A 355 10.64 -5.32 -3.50
C LEU A 355 11.70 -5.63 -4.58
N PRO A 356 12.92 -5.06 -4.55
CA PRO A 356 13.92 -5.34 -5.57
C PRO A 356 14.42 -6.79 -5.55
N THR A 357 14.43 -7.47 -4.40
CA THR A 357 14.77 -8.89 -4.30
C THR A 357 13.76 -9.77 -5.02
N LEU A 358 12.46 -9.55 -4.77
CA LEU A 358 11.39 -10.29 -5.44
C LEU A 358 11.36 -9.97 -6.94
N ALA A 359 11.59 -8.71 -7.32
CA ALA A 359 11.70 -8.31 -8.72
C ALA A 359 12.84 -9.07 -9.44
N GLU A 360 14.04 -9.11 -8.87
CA GLU A 360 15.19 -9.82 -9.46
C GLU A 360 14.93 -11.33 -9.57
N LEU A 361 14.49 -11.98 -8.48
CA LEU A 361 14.21 -13.42 -8.47
C LEU A 361 13.06 -13.82 -9.41
N GLY A 362 12.06 -12.96 -9.57
CA GLY A 362 10.95 -13.15 -10.52
C GLY A 362 11.29 -12.70 -11.95
N GLY A 363 12.49 -12.16 -12.19
CA GLY A 363 12.92 -11.59 -13.45
C GLY A 363 12.14 -10.34 -13.87
N ALA A 364 11.38 -9.71 -13.00
CA ALA A 364 10.66 -8.47 -13.28
C ALA A 364 11.61 -7.25 -13.23
N PRO A 365 11.38 -6.21 -14.05
CA PRO A 365 12.12 -4.96 -13.90
C PRO A 365 11.75 -4.30 -12.56
N SER A 366 12.74 -3.85 -11.80
CA SER A 366 12.51 -3.01 -10.60
C SER A 366 12.26 -1.55 -11.01
N PRO A 367 11.37 -0.81 -10.31
CA PRO A 367 11.37 0.64 -10.34
C PRO A 367 12.71 1.22 -9.87
N THR A 368 13.07 2.41 -10.33
CA THR A 368 14.32 3.12 -9.94
C THR A 368 14.18 4.05 -8.75
N ASP A 369 12.95 4.34 -8.31
CA ASP A 369 12.61 5.23 -7.19
C ASP A 369 12.36 4.44 -5.90
N VAL A 370 13.21 3.44 -5.63
CA VAL A 370 13.18 2.62 -4.40
C VAL A 370 14.49 2.77 -3.65
N ASP A 371 14.43 2.74 -2.32
CA ASP A 371 15.62 2.80 -1.45
C ASP A 371 16.24 1.41 -1.23
N GLY A 372 15.45 0.35 -1.41
CA GLY A 372 15.88 -1.04 -1.26
C GLY A 372 16.94 -1.50 -2.26
N LEU A 373 17.75 -2.47 -1.84
CA LEU A 373 18.74 -3.15 -2.67
C LEU A 373 18.43 -4.64 -2.72
N SER A 374 18.65 -5.29 -3.88
CA SER A 374 18.38 -6.72 -3.99
C SER A 374 19.32 -7.58 -3.13
N ALA A 375 18.72 -8.40 -2.29
CA ALA A 375 19.35 -9.46 -1.52
C ALA A 375 19.38 -10.80 -2.28
N ALA A 376 18.91 -10.88 -3.53
CA ALA A 376 18.89 -12.13 -4.29
C ALA A 376 20.28 -12.82 -4.39
N PRO A 377 21.40 -12.09 -4.62
CA PRO A 377 22.73 -12.72 -4.60
C PRO A 377 23.12 -13.24 -3.20
N LEU A 378 22.68 -12.59 -2.12
CA LEU A 378 22.93 -13.04 -0.74
C LEU A 378 22.18 -14.34 -0.42
N LEU A 379 20.94 -14.48 -0.91
CA LEU A 379 20.15 -15.70 -0.81
C LEU A 379 20.81 -16.86 -1.57
N ALA A 380 21.40 -16.59 -2.74
CA ALA A 380 22.21 -17.55 -3.50
C ALA A 380 23.61 -17.81 -2.89
N GLY A 381 24.00 -17.07 -1.84
CA GLY A 381 25.30 -17.23 -1.16
C GLY A 381 26.47 -16.47 -1.77
N SER A 382 26.23 -15.58 -2.73
CA SER A 382 27.24 -14.68 -3.28
C SER A 382 27.63 -13.57 -2.30
N ALA A 383 28.92 -13.23 -2.29
CA ALA A 383 29.45 -12.08 -1.57
C ALA A 383 29.16 -10.74 -2.28
N ASP A 384 28.79 -10.77 -3.57
CA ASP A 384 28.65 -9.60 -4.44
C ASP A 384 27.33 -8.82 -4.28
N SER A 385 26.46 -9.23 -3.35
CA SER A 385 25.21 -8.52 -3.08
C SER A 385 25.50 -7.06 -2.66
N ALA A 386 24.89 -6.10 -3.35
CA ALA A 386 25.06 -4.67 -3.10
C ALA A 386 24.65 -4.29 -1.67
N ARG A 387 25.42 -3.42 -0.99
CA ARG A 387 25.19 -3.03 0.42
C ARG A 387 24.71 -1.59 0.53
N HIS A 388 23.82 -1.34 1.50
CA HIS A 388 23.35 -0.01 1.86
C HIS A 388 24.50 0.88 2.37
N GLY A 389 24.51 2.15 1.96
CA GLY A 389 25.43 3.15 2.51
C GLY A 389 25.08 3.53 3.96
N HIS A 390 23.78 3.52 4.28
CA HIS A 390 23.19 3.67 5.60
C HIS A 390 21.74 3.19 5.58
N LEU A 391 21.15 2.98 6.76
CA LEU A 391 19.72 2.75 6.97
C LEU A 391 19.13 3.97 7.72
N TYR A 392 17.86 4.29 7.47
CA TYR A 392 17.17 5.45 8.06
C TYR A 392 15.78 5.06 8.58
N TRP A 393 15.41 5.64 9.73
CA TRP A 393 14.09 5.50 10.37
C TRP A 393 13.58 6.86 10.84
N PHE A 394 12.26 7.03 10.79
CA PHE A 394 11.51 8.17 11.31
C PHE A 394 10.34 7.67 12.17
N ARG A 395 9.95 8.46 13.17
CA ARG A 395 8.80 8.21 14.04
C ARG A 395 8.08 9.50 14.41
N ASP A 396 6.78 9.56 14.14
CA ASP A 396 5.86 10.60 14.62
C ASP A 396 4.61 9.98 15.29
N GLU A 397 4.83 9.18 16.33
CA GLU A 397 3.76 8.40 16.99
C GLU A 397 3.05 9.19 18.11
N TRP A 398 1.73 9.08 18.20
CA TRP A 398 0.91 9.68 19.28
C TRP A 398 0.71 8.73 20.46
N GLY A 399 0.58 7.42 20.19
CA GLY A 399 0.41 6.41 21.22
C GLY A 399 1.74 6.08 21.91
N VAL A 400 1.68 5.68 23.17
CA VAL A 400 2.86 5.20 23.90
C VAL A 400 2.45 4.24 25.01
N THR A 401 3.30 3.25 25.29
CA THR A 401 3.16 2.31 26.41
C THR A 401 4.23 2.56 27.47
N SER A 402 4.05 2.03 28.68
CA SER A 402 4.85 2.41 29.85
C SER A 402 6.32 2.00 29.77
N ARG A 403 6.66 0.80 29.27
CA ARG A 403 8.06 0.41 29.07
C ARG A 403 8.67 1.14 27.88
N ALA A 404 7.95 1.26 26.76
CA ALA A 404 8.44 2.03 25.61
C ALA A 404 8.80 3.47 26.00
N ASN A 405 7.97 4.13 26.80
CA ASN A 405 8.27 5.48 27.30
C ASN A 405 9.42 5.51 28.31
N ALA A 406 9.57 4.48 29.15
CA ALA A 406 10.69 4.36 30.07
C ALA A 406 12.02 4.19 29.32
N GLN A 407 12.05 3.36 28.28
CA GLN A 407 13.24 3.13 27.44
C GLN A 407 13.73 4.41 26.75
N ASP A 408 12.82 5.26 26.27
CA ASP A 408 13.15 6.56 25.64
C ASP A 408 13.39 7.71 26.63
N ASN A 409 13.54 7.46 27.94
CA ASN A 409 13.68 8.51 28.96
C ASN A 409 12.51 9.53 28.93
N LYS A 410 11.27 9.03 28.73
CA LYS A 410 10.02 9.79 28.58
C LYS A 410 9.86 10.59 27.26
N ARG A 411 10.64 10.25 26.23
CA ARG A 411 10.61 10.88 24.89
C ARG A 411 9.94 10.00 23.82
N ALA A 412 9.16 8.97 24.17
CA ALA A 412 8.61 8.06 23.14
C ALA A 412 7.46 8.67 22.31
N THR A 413 6.82 9.74 22.78
CA THR A 413 5.86 10.56 22.01
C THR A 413 6.51 11.76 21.33
N TRP A 414 7.83 11.93 21.47
CA TRP A 414 8.59 12.94 20.74
C TRP A 414 8.82 12.46 19.31
N LEU A 415 8.85 13.40 18.36
CA LEU A 415 9.27 13.09 17.01
C LEU A 415 10.74 12.64 17.05
N ALA A 416 11.06 11.54 16.38
CA ALA A 416 12.39 10.93 16.44
C ALA A 416 12.87 10.39 15.10
N GLU A 417 14.19 10.31 14.96
CA GLU A 417 14.86 9.72 13.81
C GLU A 417 16.01 8.81 14.27
N ALA A 418 16.34 7.81 13.47
CA ALA A 418 17.54 7.01 13.64
C ALA A 418 18.25 6.78 12.30
N VAL A 419 19.58 6.64 12.35
CA VAL A 419 20.40 6.20 11.21
C VAL A 419 21.42 5.17 11.69
N ARG A 420 21.56 4.06 10.95
CA ARG A 420 22.65 3.09 11.10
C ARG A 420 23.58 3.20 9.89
N ARG A 421 24.88 3.40 10.13
CA ARG A 421 25.93 3.31 9.12
C ARG A 421 27.06 2.45 9.65
N ASP A 422 27.35 1.36 8.94
CA ASP A 422 28.25 0.30 9.41
C ASP A 422 27.82 -0.22 10.80
N ASN A 423 28.69 -0.05 11.80
CA ASN A 423 28.43 -0.40 13.20
C ASN A 423 27.87 0.78 14.02
N TRP A 424 27.90 2.00 13.49
CA TRP A 424 27.46 3.19 14.21
C TRP A 424 25.97 3.41 14.03
N LYS A 425 25.27 3.65 15.13
CA LYS A 425 23.86 4.04 15.11
C LYS A 425 23.66 5.30 15.93
N ALA A 426 23.02 6.29 15.33
CA ALA A 426 22.55 7.48 16.02
C ALA A 426 21.03 7.44 16.12
N VAL A 427 20.50 7.89 17.26
CA VAL A 427 19.07 8.15 17.48
C VAL A 427 18.94 9.58 17.96
N ARG A 428 17.96 10.33 17.44
CA ARG A 428 17.69 11.70 17.89
C ARG A 428 16.22 11.97 18.14
N PHE A 429 15.95 12.86 19.10
CA PHE A 429 14.61 13.20 19.57
C PHE A 429 14.39 14.72 19.56
N ALA A 430 13.29 15.16 18.95
CA ALA A 430 12.85 16.55 18.91
C ALA A 430 11.89 16.84 20.10
N PRO A 431 12.13 17.86 20.94
CA PRO A 431 11.27 18.18 22.08
C PRO A 431 9.85 18.64 21.69
N GLU A 432 9.66 19.02 20.43
CA GLU A 432 8.39 19.44 19.84
C GLU A 432 8.14 18.55 18.61
N ARG A 433 6.87 18.39 18.20
CA ARG A 433 6.50 17.63 16.99
C ARG A 433 6.69 18.47 15.73
N ASP A 434 7.90 19.01 15.58
CA ASP A 434 8.34 19.80 14.44
C ASP A 434 9.70 19.27 13.96
N HIS A 435 9.71 18.66 12.78
CA HIS A 435 10.94 18.16 12.14
C HIS A 435 11.84 19.32 11.67
N GLY A 436 11.25 20.50 11.42
CA GLY A 436 11.95 21.73 11.04
C GLY A 436 12.80 22.34 12.16
N LEU A 437 12.69 21.85 13.40
CA LEU A 437 13.51 22.30 14.52
C LEU A 437 15.02 22.25 14.18
N PRO A 438 15.80 23.32 14.46
CA PRO A 438 17.25 23.33 14.29
C PRO A 438 17.95 22.19 15.03
N ASP A 439 19.02 21.64 14.46
CA ASP A 439 19.69 20.44 14.97
C ASP A 439 20.20 20.57 16.42
N ASP A 440 20.52 21.78 16.90
CA ASP A 440 20.93 22.05 18.29
C ASP A 440 19.78 21.90 19.31
N LYS A 441 18.53 21.81 18.85
CA LYS A 441 17.34 21.53 19.69
C LYS A 441 17.06 20.04 19.84
N TRP A 442 17.64 19.20 18.99
CA TRP A 442 17.47 17.76 19.06
C TRP A 442 18.42 17.14 20.08
N GLN A 443 17.90 16.22 20.89
CA GLN A 443 18.75 15.39 21.75
C GLN A 443 19.28 14.22 20.93
N VAL A 444 20.60 14.06 20.85
CA VAL A 444 21.26 13.01 20.05
C VAL A 444 21.95 11.99 20.95
N GLU A 445 21.76 10.72 20.61
CA GLU A 445 22.42 9.56 21.23
C GLU A 445 23.19 8.81 20.15
N LEU A 446 24.36 8.26 20.49
CA LEU A 446 25.24 7.55 19.55
C LEU A 446 25.77 6.26 20.18
N TYR A 447 25.70 5.17 19.42
CA TYR A 447 26.05 3.81 19.82
C TYR A 447 26.97 3.13 18.79
N ASP A 448 27.82 2.22 19.27
CA ASP A 448 28.63 1.31 18.46
C ASP A 448 28.11 -0.12 18.63
N LEU A 449 27.27 -0.55 17.69
CA LEU A 449 26.56 -1.85 17.74
C LEU A 449 27.50 -3.05 17.68
N ALA A 450 28.77 -2.89 17.27
CA ALA A 450 29.73 -3.97 17.29
C ALA A 450 30.23 -4.32 18.70
N THR A 451 30.12 -3.37 19.65
CA THR A 451 30.48 -3.59 21.06
C THR A 451 29.33 -3.41 22.04
N ASP A 452 28.21 -2.82 21.59
CA ASP A 452 27.02 -2.52 22.40
C ASP A 452 25.72 -2.66 21.57
N PRO A 453 25.34 -3.90 21.16
CA PRO A 453 24.10 -4.15 20.41
C PRO A 453 22.83 -3.90 21.25
N GLY A 454 22.97 -3.78 22.58
CA GLY A 454 21.90 -3.37 23.49
C GLY A 454 21.81 -1.86 23.72
N GLU A 455 22.58 -1.03 23.01
CA GLU A 455 22.55 0.44 23.09
C GLU A 455 22.53 0.97 24.53
N THR A 456 23.36 0.35 25.38
CA THR A 456 23.44 0.60 26.83
C THR A 456 24.35 1.78 27.18
N ARG A 457 25.27 2.15 26.29
CA ARG A 457 26.32 3.14 26.51
C ARG A 457 26.33 4.17 25.38
N ASN A 458 25.61 5.27 25.59
CA ASN A 458 25.71 6.45 24.72
C ASN A 458 27.15 6.99 24.75
N VAL A 459 27.78 7.13 23.59
CA VAL A 459 29.17 7.63 23.43
C VAL A 459 29.26 8.95 22.67
N VAL A 460 28.14 9.67 22.49
CA VAL A 460 28.06 10.93 21.72
C VAL A 460 29.15 11.95 22.09
N ASP A 461 29.40 12.19 23.39
CA ASP A 461 30.39 13.16 23.88
C ASP A 461 31.83 12.84 23.44
N LYS A 462 32.15 11.56 23.22
CA LYS A 462 33.49 11.10 22.79
C LYS A 462 33.65 11.07 21.28
N HIS A 463 32.54 11.12 20.54
CA HIS A 463 32.49 10.93 19.09
C HIS A 463 31.59 11.96 18.40
N ALA A 464 31.59 13.22 18.88
CA ALA A 464 30.72 14.29 18.37
C ALA A 464 30.81 14.50 16.85
N SER A 465 32.00 14.33 16.24
CA SER A 465 32.15 14.38 14.78
C SER A 465 31.42 13.25 14.05
N LYS A 466 31.29 12.07 14.66
CA LYS A 466 30.54 10.92 14.09
C LYS A 466 29.04 11.11 14.29
N ALA A 467 28.62 11.68 15.42
CA ALA A 467 27.23 12.08 15.62
C ALA A 467 26.79 13.12 14.57
N GLY A 468 27.61 14.16 14.33
CA GLY A 468 27.35 15.15 13.27
C GLY A 468 27.28 14.55 11.86
N GLU A 469 28.12 13.57 11.54
CA GLU A 469 28.06 12.81 10.28
C GLU A 469 26.71 12.09 10.12
N LEU A 470 26.24 11.38 11.16
CA LEU A 470 24.98 10.63 11.09
C LEU A 470 23.74 11.56 11.12
N VAL A 471 23.82 12.69 11.82
CA VAL A 471 22.77 13.74 11.79
C VAL A 471 22.66 14.36 10.39
N ALA A 472 23.77 14.58 9.69
CA ALA A 472 23.74 15.03 8.29
C ALA A 472 23.08 13.98 7.37
N LEU A 473 23.31 12.68 7.60
CA LEU A 473 22.63 11.61 6.87
C LEU A 473 21.13 11.54 7.18
N MET A 474 20.70 11.78 8.42
CA MET A 474 19.27 11.91 8.76
C MET A 474 18.62 13.02 7.94
N ARG A 475 19.23 14.20 7.90
CA ARG A 475 18.74 15.35 7.13
C ARG A 475 18.70 15.07 5.62
N SER A 476 19.66 14.36 5.04
CA SER A 476 19.65 14.04 3.60
C SER A 476 18.76 12.85 3.22
N SER A 477 18.26 12.08 4.19
CA SER A 477 17.36 10.93 3.94
C SER A 477 15.88 11.30 4.05
N TRP A 478 15.55 12.49 4.54
CA TRP A 478 14.19 12.98 4.62
C TRP A 478 13.82 13.83 3.40
N GLN A 479 12.65 13.58 2.82
CA GLN A 479 12.02 14.46 1.84
C GLN A 479 10.54 14.64 2.20
N ASP A 480 10.07 15.88 2.31
CA ASP A 480 8.67 16.19 2.64
C ASP A 480 7.69 15.62 1.62
N ALA A 481 8.06 15.70 0.33
CA ALA A 481 7.39 15.03 -0.77
C ALA A 481 8.44 14.29 -1.61
N TYR A 482 8.33 12.97 -1.67
CA TYR A 482 9.20 12.13 -2.50
C TYR A 482 8.55 11.88 -3.87
N PRO A 483 9.14 12.36 -4.99
CA PRO A 483 8.53 12.21 -6.30
C PRO A 483 8.63 10.75 -6.78
N ARG A 484 7.50 10.05 -6.80
CA ARG A 484 7.41 8.68 -7.36
C ARG A 484 7.63 8.69 -8.88
N THR A 485 8.42 7.75 -9.38
CA THR A 485 8.57 7.52 -10.82
C THR A 485 7.40 6.64 -11.30
N PRO A 486 6.61 7.10 -12.29
CA PRO A 486 5.55 6.27 -12.86
C PRO A 486 6.06 4.93 -13.41
N PHE A 487 5.33 3.86 -13.15
CA PHE A 487 5.73 2.50 -13.49
C PHE A 487 4.54 1.65 -13.97
N GLY A 488 4.69 0.96 -15.09
CA GLY A 488 3.65 0.10 -15.66
C GLY A 488 2.53 0.87 -16.37
N THR A 489 1.35 0.26 -16.50
CA THR A 489 0.21 0.86 -17.20
C THR A 489 -0.70 1.64 -16.27
N ARG A 490 -1.16 2.80 -16.69
CA ARG A 490 -2.26 3.56 -16.08
C ARG A 490 -3.35 3.84 -17.11
N LEU A 491 -4.59 3.93 -16.65
CA LEU A 491 -5.78 4.13 -17.47
C LEU A 491 -6.57 5.33 -16.94
N THR A 492 -7.01 6.20 -17.84
CA THR A 492 -7.83 7.38 -17.53
C THR A 492 -9.13 7.33 -18.35
N LEU A 493 -10.25 7.46 -17.66
CA LEU A 493 -11.61 7.40 -18.17
C LEU A 493 -12.37 8.68 -17.76
N PRO A 494 -13.47 9.06 -18.44
CA PRO A 494 -14.43 10.03 -17.91
C PRO A 494 -15.17 9.47 -16.68
N GLY A 495 -16.01 10.28 -16.03
CA GLY A 495 -16.85 9.81 -14.92
C GLY A 495 -18.04 8.94 -15.31
N LEU A 496 -18.49 9.00 -16.58
CA LEU A 496 -19.64 8.26 -17.10
C LEU A 496 -19.44 7.82 -18.57
N ALA A 497 -20.03 6.68 -18.93
CA ALA A 497 -20.23 6.26 -20.32
C ALA A 497 -21.69 6.53 -20.74
N VAL A 498 -21.94 7.60 -21.49
CA VAL A 498 -23.29 7.91 -22.00
C VAL A 498 -23.61 6.99 -23.19
N PRO A 499 -24.70 6.20 -23.17
CA PRO A 499 -25.07 5.28 -24.26
C PRO A 499 -25.12 5.99 -25.63
N GLY A 500 -24.41 5.45 -26.61
CA GLY A 500 -24.36 5.98 -27.98
C GLY A 500 -23.36 7.13 -28.20
N GLU A 501 -22.71 7.65 -27.16
CA GLU A 501 -21.80 8.79 -27.29
C GLU A 501 -20.32 8.38 -27.18
N ALA A 502 -19.50 8.91 -28.09
CA ALA A 502 -18.06 8.67 -28.06
C ALA A 502 -17.39 9.46 -26.92
N PHE A 503 -16.49 8.80 -26.19
CA PHE A 503 -15.64 9.40 -25.18
C PHE A 503 -14.18 8.97 -25.35
N THR A 504 -13.26 9.81 -24.88
CA THR A 504 -11.82 9.50 -24.93
C THR A 504 -11.41 8.62 -23.76
N VAL A 505 -10.79 7.49 -24.07
CA VAL A 505 -10.01 6.68 -23.12
C VAL A 505 -8.54 6.94 -23.39
N THR A 506 -7.75 7.18 -22.35
CA THR A 506 -6.29 7.32 -22.47
C THR A 506 -5.59 6.31 -21.59
N ALA A 507 -4.72 5.50 -22.17
CA ALA A 507 -3.80 4.64 -21.42
C ALA A 507 -2.37 5.15 -21.59
N THR A 508 -1.54 4.86 -20.60
CA THR A 508 -0.13 5.24 -20.58
C THR A 508 0.69 4.09 -20.00
N LEU A 509 1.73 3.68 -20.72
CA LEU A 509 2.75 2.73 -20.27
C LEU A 509 4.02 3.53 -19.92
N ASP A 510 4.40 3.51 -18.65
CA ASP A 510 5.58 4.19 -18.12
C ASP A 510 6.70 3.17 -17.82
N ASN A 511 7.89 3.36 -18.41
CA ASN A 511 9.09 2.59 -18.07
C ASN A 511 9.85 3.29 -16.92
N GLY A 512 9.39 3.09 -15.69
CA GLY A 512 10.09 3.55 -14.49
C GLY A 512 11.31 2.69 -14.08
N SER A 513 11.87 1.87 -14.99
CA SER A 513 12.99 0.98 -14.69
C SER A 513 14.33 1.50 -15.25
N ALA A 514 15.45 0.95 -14.76
CA ALA A 514 16.80 1.38 -15.13
C ALA A 514 17.23 1.01 -16.56
N ARG A 515 16.41 0.26 -17.32
CA ARG A 515 16.76 -0.26 -18.65
C ARG A 515 15.68 0.11 -19.66
N ALA A 516 16.08 0.43 -20.89
CA ALA A 516 15.13 0.60 -21.98
C ALA A 516 14.39 -0.72 -22.25
N TRP A 517 13.12 -0.61 -22.64
CA TRP A 517 12.32 -1.72 -23.15
C TRP A 517 12.17 -1.58 -24.67
N THR A 518 11.84 -2.68 -25.33
CA THR A 518 11.69 -2.73 -26.80
C THR A 518 10.31 -3.27 -27.17
N ASN A 519 9.83 -3.03 -28.39
CA ASN A 519 8.52 -3.49 -28.86
C ASN A 519 7.36 -3.10 -27.91
N ALA A 520 7.42 -1.90 -27.34
CA ALA A 520 6.41 -1.42 -26.40
C ALA A 520 5.07 -1.20 -27.12
N SER A 521 3.98 -1.62 -26.50
CA SER A 521 2.63 -1.52 -27.06
C SER A 521 1.57 -1.26 -25.99
N LEU A 522 0.46 -0.69 -26.40
CA LEU A 522 -0.74 -0.45 -25.60
C LEU A 522 -1.97 -0.97 -26.35
N ALA A 523 -2.73 -1.86 -25.71
CA ALA A 523 -4.02 -2.35 -26.21
C ALA A 523 -5.14 -1.94 -25.24
N LEU A 524 -6.35 -1.73 -25.76
CA LEU A 524 -7.55 -1.47 -24.95
C LEU A 524 -8.61 -2.54 -25.22
N ARG A 525 -9.06 -3.20 -24.15
CA ARG A 525 -10.22 -4.09 -24.15
C ARG A 525 -11.41 -3.34 -23.53
N ALA A 526 -12.48 -3.19 -24.31
CA ALA A 526 -13.76 -2.65 -23.88
C ALA A 526 -14.83 -3.77 -23.86
N PRO A 527 -16.00 -3.56 -23.23
CA PRO A 527 -17.07 -4.55 -23.19
C PRO A 527 -17.58 -4.94 -24.59
N THR A 528 -18.11 -6.16 -24.72
CA THR A 528 -18.66 -6.67 -25.97
C THR A 528 -19.71 -5.74 -26.56
N GLY A 529 -19.59 -5.42 -27.85
CA GLY A 529 -20.48 -4.52 -28.58
C GLY A 529 -20.10 -3.03 -28.52
N TRP A 530 -19.17 -2.62 -27.66
CA TRP A 530 -18.64 -1.25 -27.63
C TRP A 530 -17.63 -1.08 -28.78
N THR A 531 -17.70 0.04 -29.51
CA THR A 531 -16.73 0.31 -30.58
C THR A 531 -15.52 1.04 -30.03
N VAL A 532 -14.32 0.58 -30.39
CA VAL A 532 -13.04 1.18 -29.98
C VAL A 532 -12.26 1.57 -31.23
N ALA A 533 -11.91 2.85 -31.36
CA ALA A 533 -11.13 3.38 -32.48
C ALA A 533 -9.87 4.10 -31.94
N PRO A 534 -8.64 3.71 -32.34
CA PRO A 534 -7.43 4.39 -31.91
C PRO A 534 -7.38 5.81 -32.45
N ALA A 535 -7.05 6.77 -31.57
CA ALA A 535 -6.90 8.19 -31.89
C ALA A 535 -5.42 8.62 -31.95
N SER A 536 -4.49 7.80 -31.43
CA SER A 536 -3.04 8.01 -31.51
C SER A 536 -2.30 6.67 -31.65
N PRO A 537 -0.98 6.66 -31.96
CA PRO A 537 -0.21 5.43 -32.09
C PRO A 537 -0.22 4.57 -30.82
N ALA A 538 -0.27 3.26 -31.01
CA ALA A 538 -0.37 2.25 -29.96
C ALA A 538 0.94 1.49 -29.69
N THR A 539 2.04 1.87 -30.33
CA THR A 539 3.31 1.12 -30.34
C THR A 539 4.53 2.05 -30.37
N ALA A 540 5.64 1.60 -29.79
CA ALA A 540 6.96 2.21 -29.90
C ALA A 540 8.07 1.14 -29.90
N ASP A 541 8.95 1.16 -30.91
CA ASP A 541 10.03 0.17 -31.06
C ASP A 541 11.01 0.17 -29.88
N GLN A 542 11.18 1.33 -29.23
CA GLN A 542 12.00 1.55 -28.05
C GLN A 542 11.26 2.43 -27.05
N LEU A 543 11.36 2.09 -25.77
CA LEU A 543 10.87 2.87 -24.64
C LEU A 543 12.02 3.05 -23.64
N ALA A 544 12.67 4.20 -23.68
CA ALA A 544 13.83 4.52 -22.84
C ALA A 544 13.53 4.39 -21.34
N ALA A 545 14.57 4.27 -20.51
CA ALA A 545 14.44 4.37 -19.05
C ALA A 545 13.86 5.75 -18.67
N GLY A 546 12.84 5.78 -17.80
CA GLY A 546 12.01 6.96 -17.51
C GLY A 546 11.07 7.39 -18.65
N GLY A 547 10.99 6.61 -19.74
CA GLY A 547 10.21 6.91 -20.94
C GLY A 547 8.74 6.53 -20.82
N ARG A 548 7.93 7.11 -21.72
CA ARG A 548 6.46 6.94 -21.74
C ARG A 548 5.93 6.66 -23.15
N LEU A 549 5.00 5.70 -23.26
CA LEU A 549 4.09 5.54 -24.39
C LEU A 549 2.67 5.91 -23.92
N THR A 550 1.98 6.82 -24.62
CA THR A 550 0.59 7.21 -24.32
C THR A 550 -0.27 7.04 -25.54
N THR A 551 -1.38 6.32 -25.38
CA THR A 551 -2.34 6.05 -26.45
C THR A 551 -3.74 6.46 -26.01
N SER A 552 -4.46 7.13 -26.92
CA SER A 552 -5.87 7.45 -26.72
C SER A 552 -6.73 6.69 -27.73
N TRP A 553 -7.93 6.31 -27.32
CA TRP A 553 -8.98 5.73 -28.16
C TRP A 553 -10.26 6.52 -27.99
N GLN A 554 -11.03 6.65 -29.09
CA GLN A 554 -12.45 6.97 -29.01
C GLN A 554 -13.21 5.66 -28.74
N VAL A 555 -13.99 5.65 -27.68
CA VAL A 555 -14.82 4.50 -27.26
C VAL A 555 -16.27 4.92 -27.27
N THR A 556 -17.15 4.13 -27.88
CA THR A 556 -18.59 4.39 -27.93
C THR A 556 -19.36 3.17 -27.42
N PRO A 557 -20.14 3.30 -26.33
CA PRO A 557 -21.05 2.27 -25.88
C PRO A 557 -22.27 2.20 -26.81
N PRO A 558 -22.91 1.04 -27.00
CA PRO A 558 -24.18 0.95 -27.73
C PRO A 558 -25.25 1.91 -27.19
N ALA A 559 -26.08 2.49 -28.06
CA ALA A 559 -27.16 3.40 -27.66
C ALA A 559 -28.22 2.75 -26.74
N HIS A 560 -28.28 1.41 -26.71
CA HIS A 560 -29.17 0.62 -25.86
C HIS A 560 -28.43 -0.05 -24.68
N THR A 561 -27.25 0.43 -24.31
CA THR A 561 -26.54 -0.07 -23.13
C THR A 561 -27.39 0.16 -21.88
N ALA A 562 -27.48 -0.86 -21.02
CA ALA A 562 -28.31 -0.81 -19.82
C ALA A 562 -27.92 0.37 -18.92
N PRO A 563 -28.89 1.15 -18.39
CA PRO A 563 -28.61 2.27 -17.50
C PRO A 563 -28.12 1.79 -16.14
N ALA A 564 -27.48 2.69 -15.38
CA ALA A 564 -26.99 2.45 -14.01
C ALA A 564 -26.15 1.16 -13.85
N THR A 565 -25.47 0.75 -14.92
CA THR A 565 -24.64 -0.46 -14.99
C THR A 565 -23.17 -0.07 -15.03
N THR A 566 -22.35 -0.70 -14.18
CA THR A 566 -20.90 -0.47 -14.13
C THR A 566 -20.17 -1.40 -15.09
N TRP A 567 -19.34 -0.84 -15.96
CA TRP A 567 -18.60 -1.57 -16.99
C TRP A 567 -17.09 -1.48 -16.74
N ALA A 568 -16.37 -2.58 -16.95
CA ALA A 568 -14.91 -2.59 -16.87
C ALA A 568 -14.28 -2.32 -18.24
N LEU A 569 -13.24 -1.47 -18.26
CA LEU A 569 -12.32 -1.33 -19.39
C LEU A 569 -10.91 -1.68 -18.92
N THR A 570 -10.18 -2.46 -19.70
CA THR A 570 -8.82 -2.89 -19.37
C THR A 570 -7.85 -2.45 -20.46
N ALA A 571 -6.90 -1.58 -20.09
CA ALA A 571 -5.71 -1.34 -20.89
C ALA A 571 -4.64 -2.39 -20.54
N GLU A 572 -3.92 -2.86 -21.55
CA GLU A 572 -2.76 -3.73 -21.39
C GLU A 572 -1.56 -3.09 -22.08
N GLY A 573 -0.57 -2.70 -21.28
CA GLY A 573 0.74 -2.29 -21.77
C GLY A 573 1.68 -3.47 -21.80
N ALA A 574 2.35 -3.72 -22.92
CA ALA A 574 3.28 -4.83 -23.06
C ALA A 574 4.60 -4.37 -23.68
N ALA A 575 5.72 -4.97 -23.28
CA ALA A 575 7.03 -4.68 -23.85
C ALA A 575 8.01 -5.85 -23.62
N GLU A 576 9.11 -5.87 -24.38
CA GLU A 576 10.24 -6.77 -24.18
C GLU A 576 11.32 -6.10 -23.33
N THR A 577 11.73 -6.76 -22.25
CA THR A 577 12.82 -6.32 -21.36
C THR A 577 14.06 -7.21 -21.54
N PRO A 578 15.25 -6.82 -21.03
CA PRO A 578 16.43 -7.70 -21.05
C PRO A 578 16.23 -9.08 -20.38
N SER A 579 15.27 -9.19 -19.47
CA SER A 579 14.91 -10.45 -18.80
C SER A 579 13.78 -11.21 -19.52
N GLY A 580 13.20 -10.65 -20.58
CA GLY A 580 12.04 -11.18 -21.32
C GLY A 580 10.78 -10.30 -21.26
N PRO A 581 9.62 -10.78 -21.74
CA PRO A 581 8.41 -9.98 -21.90
C PRO A 581 7.74 -9.60 -20.58
N VAL A 582 7.15 -8.40 -20.55
CA VAL A 582 6.31 -7.88 -19.45
C VAL A 582 4.94 -7.46 -19.98
N ARG A 583 3.89 -7.63 -19.16
CA ARG A 583 2.51 -7.19 -19.42
C ARG A 583 1.91 -6.55 -18.17
N TYR A 584 1.57 -5.27 -18.27
CA TYR A 584 0.95 -4.49 -17.20
C TYR A 584 -0.54 -4.25 -17.53
N PRO A 585 -1.46 -5.07 -16.99
CA PRO A 585 -2.89 -4.82 -17.09
C PRO A 585 -3.32 -3.72 -16.10
N ALA A 586 -4.06 -2.73 -16.60
CA ALA A 586 -4.72 -1.69 -15.81
C ALA A 586 -6.21 -1.69 -16.13
N THR A 587 -7.04 -2.02 -15.15
CA THR A 587 -8.51 -2.02 -15.28
C THR A 587 -9.09 -0.87 -14.50
N ALA A 588 -10.04 -0.15 -15.10
CA ALA A 588 -10.85 0.86 -14.42
C ALA A 588 -12.32 0.64 -14.78
N THR A 589 -13.20 0.98 -13.84
CA THR A 589 -14.65 0.84 -13.99
C THR A 589 -15.30 2.16 -14.38
N LEU A 590 -16.35 2.09 -15.19
CA LEU A 590 -17.06 3.24 -15.73
C LEU A 590 -18.57 2.96 -15.68
N PRO A 591 -19.34 3.67 -14.84
CA PRO A 591 -20.78 3.55 -14.84
C PRO A 591 -21.41 4.17 -16.09
N THR A 592 -22.45 3.52 -16.59
CA THR A 592 -23.46 4.17 -17.41
C THR A 592 -24.39 4.99 -16.51
N PRO A 593 -24.87 6.16 -16.96
CA PRO A 593 -25.80 6.96 -16.17
C PRO A 593 -27.14 6.23 -15.98
N PRO A 594 -27.95 6.65 -14.99
CA PRO A 594 -29.35 6.22 -14.89
C PRO A 594 -30.17 6.59 -16.13
N ALA A 595 -31.36 6.02 -16.27
CA ALA A 595 -32.25 6.36 -17.38
C ALA A 595 -32.62 7.85 -17.37
N ALA A 596 -32.59 8.51 -18.54
CA ALA A 596 -33.06 9.88 -18.69
C ALA A 596 -34.59 9.96 -18.45
N PRO A 597 -35.12 11.09 -17.96
CA PRO A 597 -36.55 11.28 -17.78
C PRO A 597 -37.27 11.25 -19.14
N VAL A 598 -38.27 10.38 -19.25
CA VAL A 598 -39.14 10.23 -20.45
C VAL A 598 -40.46 11.01 -20.35
N ARG A 599 -40.63 11.75 -19.26
CA ARG A 599 -41.80 12.59 -18.94
C ARG A 599 -41.42 13.61 -17.87
N ASP A 600 -42.23 14.65 -17.73
CA ASP A 600 -42.20 15.59 -16.61
C ASP A 600 -42.11 14.86 -15.27
N SER A 601 -41.11 15.23 -14.46
CA SER A 601 -40.69 14.50 -13.27
C SER A 601 -40.11 15.44 -12.22
N TYR A 602 -40.43 15.21 -10.94
CA TYR A 602 -39.64 15.80 -9.85
C TYR A 602 -38.29 15.11 -9.76
N LEU A 603 -37.24 15.87 -9.46
CA LEU A 603 -35.89 15.32 -9.31
C LEU A 603 -35.79 14.33 -8.14
N SER A 604 -36.62 14.47 -7.11
CA SER A 604 -36.71 13.49 -6.03
C SER A 604 -37.26 12.13 -6.45
N ASP A 605 -37.95 12.02 -7.59
CA ASP A 605 -38.38 10.75 -8.19
C ASP A 605 -37.31 10.12 -9.11
N LEU A 606 -36.27 10.88 -9.49
CA LEU A 606 -35.23 10.41 -10.41
C LEU A 606 -34.04 9.79 -9.65
N THR A 607 -33.46 8.74 -10.25
CA THR A 607 -32.21 8.14 -9.78
C THR A 607 -31.05 9.12 -9.95
N TRP A 608 -30.22 9.25 -8.92
CA TRP A 608 -29.04 10.10 -8.93
C TRP A 608 -27.90 9.43 -9.69
N ILE A 609 -27.09 10.21 -10.41
CA ILE A 609 -25.74 9.80 -10.82
C ILE A 609 -24.87 9.70 -9.56
N SER A 610 -24.94 10.72 -8.71
CA SER A 610 -24.21 10.84 -7.45
C SER A 610 -24.90 11.83 -6.52
N ALA A 611 -24.67 11.70 -5.22
CA ALA A 611 -25.02 12.70 -4.23
C ALA A 611 -23.94 12.79 -3.15
N ALA A 612 -23.42 13.99 -2.94
CA ALA A 612 -22.56 14.35 -1.81
C ALA A 612 -23.29 15.41 -0.96
N ASN A 613 -23.13 15.35 0.36
CA ASN A 613 -23.86 16.20 1.29
C ASN A 613 -23.01 16.45 2.56
N GLY A 614 -23.03 17.68 3.08
CA GLY A 614 -22.07 18.12 4.10
C GLY A 614 -22.31 17.58 5.50
N TRP A 615 -23.58 17.28 5.82
CA TRP A 615 -23.98 16.62 7.07
C TRP A 615 -25.26 15.80 6.83
N GLY A 616 -25.25 14.54 7.27
CA GLY A 616 -26.32 13.58 7.01
C GLY A 616 -26.45 13.20 5.52
N PRO A 617 -27.33 12.25 5.19
CA PRO A 617 -27.69 11.98 3.80
C PRO A 617 -28.48 13.14 3.18
N ALA A 618 -28.43 13.28 1.85
CA ALA A 618 -29.39 14.10 1.14
C ALA A 618 -30.76 13.40 1.17
N GLU A 619 -31.83 14.17 1.41
CA GLU A 619 -33.18 13.67 1.62
C GLU A 619 -34.08 13.88 0.40
N ARG A 620 -35.01 12.95 0.18
CA ARG A 620 -36.03 13.02 -0.89
C ARG A 620 -37.37 13.39 -0.27
N ASP A 621 -37.99 14.44 -0.79
CA ASP A 621 -39.29 14.99 -0.36
C ASP A 621 -39.38 15.45 1.11
N ALA A 622 -38.24 15.44 1.82
CA ALA A 622 -38.02 15.96 3.15
C ALA A 622 -36.83 16.92 3.15
N SER A 623 -36.79 17.82 4.14
CA SER A 623 -35.63 18.63 4.49
C SER A 623 -34.48 17.73 4.96
N ASN A 624 -33.22 18.15 4.83
CA ASN A 624 -32.11 17.37 5.40
C ASN A 624 -32.21 17.44 6.93
N GLY A 625 -32.32 16.27 7.58
CA GLY A 625 -32.47 16.17 9.03
C GLY A 625 -31.14 16.20 9.77
N LYS A 626 -30.65 15.05 10.24
CA LYS A 626 -29.40 14.94 11.01
C LYS A 626 -28.46 13.87 10.50
N ASN A 627 -28.72 12.60 10.84
CA ASN A 627 -27.72 11.54 10.75
C ASN A 627 -28.22 10.30 9.99
N ALA A 628 -29.54 10.05 9.95
CA ALA A 628 -30.12 8.85 9.35
C ALA A 628 -31.04 9.22 8.19
N ALA A 629 -31.07 8.40 7.14
CA ALA A 629 -31.95 8.63 6.00
C ALA A 629 -33.42 8.59 6.42
N GLY A 630 -34.20 9.59 6.00
CA GLY A 630 -35.59 9.77 6.38
C GLY A 630 -35.82 10.37 7.78
N ASP A 631 -34.79 10.92 8.45
CA ASP A 631 -34.95 11.62 9.74
C ASP A 631 -35.36 13.11 9.61
N GLY A 632 -35.44 13.60 8.37
CA GLY A 632 -35.81 14.97 8.01
C GLY A 632 -37.32 15.28 8.13
N PRO A 633 -37.70 16.50 8.57
CA PRO A 633 -39.09 16.96 8.52
C PRO A 633 -39.49 17.36 7.08
N PRO A 634 -40.80 17.61 6.82
CA PRO A 634 -41.24 18.10 5.52
C PRO A 634 -40.56 19.41 5.10
N ILE A 635 -40.18 19.50 3.81
CA ILE A 635 -39.57 20.70 3.23
C ILE A 635 -40.49 21.90 3.45
N SER A 636 -40.00 22.97 4.05
CA SER A 636 -40.83 24.15 4.32
C SER A 636 -40.07 25.47 4.29
N PHE A 637 -40.76 26.52 3.81
CA PHE A 637 -40.27 27.89 3.78
C PHE A 637 -41.36 28.86 4.26
N GLY A 638 -41.07 29.65 5.29
CA GLY A 638 -42.00 30.66 5.80
C GLY A 638 -43.33 30.08 6.29
N GLY A 639 -43.32 28.86 6.82
CA GLY A 639 -44.50 28.11 7.25
C GLY A 639 -45.23 27.37 6.12
N THR A 640 -44.85 27.55 4.85
CA THR A 640 -45.44 26.81 3.71
C THR A 640 -44.68 25.51 3.49
N THR A 641 -45.38 24.37 3.54
CA THR A 641 -44.80 23.03 3.30
C THR A 641 -44.93 22.63 1.83
N TYR A 642 -43.90 21.95 1.31
CA TYR A 642 -43.84 21.46 -0.07
C TYR A 642 -43.71 19.93 -0.07
N PRO A 643 -44.58 19.20 -0.80
CA PRO A 643 -44.63 17.74 -0.75
C PRO A 643 -43.56 17.04 -1.61
N LYS A 644 -42.81 17.80 -2.42
CA LYS A 644 -41.79 17.28 -3.33
C LYS A 644 -40.54 18.17 -3.30
N GLY A 645 -39.35 17.58 -3.36
CA GLY A 645 -38.09 18.31 -3.43
C GLY A 645 -36.90 17.53 -2.88
N LEU A 646 -35.77 18.22 -2.69
CA LEU A 646 -34.56 17.64 -2.12
C LEU A 646 -34.11 18.44 -0.90
N GLY A 647 -33.85 17.77 0.22
CA GLY A 647 -33.23 18.37 1.40
C GLY A 647 -31.73 18.12 1.40
N VAL A 648 -30.91 19.15 1.53
CA VAL A 648 -29.44 19.06 1.56
C VAL A 648 -28.83 19.94 2.66
N HIS A 649 -27.56 19.73 2.95
CA HIS A 649 -26.75 20.53 3.87
C HIS A 649 -25.46 20.96 3.16
N ALA A 650 -25.07 22.23 3.30
CA ALA A 650 -23.84 22.69 2.66
C ALA A 650 -22.57 22.07 3.30
N PRO A 651 -21.52 21.77 2.51
CA PRO A 651 -21.52 21.71 1.04
C PRO A 651 -22.27 20.48 0.51
N SER A 652 -23.01 20.60 -0.59
CA SER A 652 -23.67 19.46 -1.27
C SER A 652 -23.57 19.55 -2.79
N ASP A 653 -23.65 18.40 -3.46
CA ASP A 653 -23.63 18.25 -4.92
C ASP A 653 -24.44 17.00 -5.31
N ILE A 654 -25.57 17.18 -6.00
CA ILE A 654 -26.41 16.10 -6.51
C ILE A 654 -26.49 16.16 -8.03
N ALA A 655 -26.11 15.07 -8.69
CA ALA A 655 -26.06 14.95 -10.14
C ALA A 655 -27.19 14.07 -10.70
N TYR A 656 -27.79 14.50 -11.82
CA TYR A 656 -28.89 13.83 -12.52
C TYR A 656 -28.58 13.64 -13.99
N HIS A 657 -28.95 12.49 -14.55
CA HIS A 657 -28.92 12.29 -16.00
C HIS A 657 -30.25 12.75 -16.63
N LEU A 658 -30.17 13.80 -17.45
CA LEU A 658 -31.28 14.31 -18.25
C LEU A 658 -31.22 13.84 -19.70
N GLY A 659 -30.06 13.36 -20.18
CA GLY A 659 -29.88 12.81 -21.53
C GLY A 659 -30.23 13.76 -22.69
N GLY A 660 -30.29 15.08 -22.45
CA GLY A 660 -30.76 16.07 -23.41
C GLY A 660 -32.28 16.13 -23.61
N ALA A 661 -33.06 15.27 -22.95
CA ALA A 661 -34.51 15.16 -23.11
C ALA A 661 -35.30 16.26 -22.37
N ALA A 662 -34.74 16.80 -21.29
CA ALA A 662 -35.35 17.90 -20.56
C ALA A 662 -35.19 19.23 -21.30
N VAL A 663 -36.23 20.06 -21.29
CA VAL A 663 -36.23 21.41 -21.86
C VAL A 663 -36.18 22.51 -20.80
N ARG A 664 -36.67 22.23 -19.59
CA ARG A 664 -36.77 23.23 -18.52
C ARG A 664 -36.54 22.59 -17.14
N PHE A 665 -35.82 23.30 -16.27
CA PHE A 665 -35.66 22.97 -14.85
C PHE A 665 -36.23 24.11 -14.00
N THR A 666 -37.05 23.78 -13.00
CA THR A 666 -37.63 24.74 -12.05
C THR A 666 -37.50 24.26 -10.61
N SER A 667 -37.30 25.18 -9.67
CA SER A 667 -37.29 24.89 -8.23
C SER A 667 -37.60 26.16 -7.42
N LEU A 668 -37.94 26.01 -6.15
CA LEU A 668 -37.70 27.01 -5.11
C LEU A 668 -36.49 26.55 -4.28
N VAL A 669 -35.52 27.41 -4.02
CA VAL A 669 -34.31 27.05 -3.26
C VAL A 669 -34.02 28.05 -2.13
N GLY A 670 -33.81 27.56 -0.92
CA GLY A 670 -33.61 28.41 0.27
C GLY A 670 -33.22 27.63 1.51
N ILE A 671 -32.82 28.35 2.57
CA ILE A 671 -32.66 27.76 3.91
C ILE A 671 -34.01 27.25 4.38
N ASP A 672 -34.05 25.98 4.80
CA ASP A 672 -35.29 25.32 5.21
C ASP A 672 -35.74 25.78 6.60
N ASP A 673 -37.06 25.84 6.81
CA ASP A 673 -37.67 26.21 8.08
C ASP A 673 -37.20 25.32 9.25
N PHE A 674 -36.83 24.05 9.00
CA PHE A 674 -36.20 23.19 10.01
C PHE A 674 -34.98 23.86 10.65
N SER A 675 -34.15 24.49 9.82
CA SER A 675 -32.95 25.19 10.26
C SER A 675 -33.26 26.60 10.76
N ALA A 676 -34.09 27.35 10.03
CA ALA A 676 -34.45 28.73 10.37
C ALA A 676 -35.12 28.87 11.75
N LYS A 677 -35.86 27.83 12.20
CA LYS A 677 -36.46 27.77 13.55
C LYS A 677 -35.43 27.55 14.66
N GLN A 678 -34.25 27.01 14.35
CA GLN A 678 -33.17 26.77 15.30
C GLN A 678 -32.21 27.98 15.36
N SER A 679 -31.92 28.61 14.21
CA SER A 679 -31.01 29.75 14.13
C SER A 679 -31.20 30.55 12.84
N SER A 680 -30.94 31.85 12.91
CA SER A 680 -30.83 32.74 11.74
C SER A 680 -29.43 32.75 11.12
N ALA A 681 -28.48 31.96 11.64
CA ALA A 681 -27.08 31.97 11.21
C ALA A 681 -26.81 31.27 9.86
N GLY A 682 -27.69 30.36 9.43
CA GLY A 682 -27.53 29.61 8.18
C GLY A 682 -27.48 30.54 6.96
N ALA A 683 -26.44 30.41 6.15
CA ALA A 683 -26.24 31.22 4.96
C ALA A 683 -25.53 30.45 3.86
N THR A 684 -26.28 30.05 2.84
CA THR A 684 -25.77 29.22 1.74
C THR A 684 -25.81 29.93 0.39
N ARG A 685 -25.24 29.32 -0.63
CA ARG A 685 -25.35 29.74 -2.03
C ARG A 685 -25.61 28.52 -2.91
N ALA A 686 -26.73 28.53 -3.61
CA ALA A 686 -27.06 27.48 -4.55
C ALA A 686 -26.49 27.79 -5.94
N LYS A 687 -26.02 26.75 -6.63
CA LYS A 687 -25.57 26.79 -8.02
C LYS A 687 -26.20 25.65 -8.81
N VAL A 688 -26.45 25.90 -10.09
CA VAL A 688 -26.94 24.89 -11.04
C VAL A 688 -25.96 24.81 -12.19
N TYR A 689 -25.51 23.61 -12.52
CA TYR A 689 -24.64 23.34 -13.66
C TYR A 689 -25.34 22.39 -14.64
N GLY A 690 -25.12 22.60 -15.93
CA GLY A 690 -25.52 21.68 -17.00
C GLY A 690 -24.29 21.35 -17.85
N ASP A 691 -23.91 20.07 -17.90
CA ASP A 691 -22.69 19.58 -18.57
C ASP A 691 -21.44 20.38 -18.13
N ASP A 692 -21.27 20.50 -16.81
CA ASP A 692 -20.26 21.29 -16.08
C ASP A 692 -20.21 22.80 -16.38
N ARG A 693 -21.06 23.32 -17.28
CA ARG A 693 -21.28 24.75 -17.47
C ARG A 693 -22.21 25.29 -16.39
N LEU A 694 -21.74 26.28 -15.62
CA LEU A 694 -22.56 27.02 -14.66
C LEU A 694 -23.72 27.74 -15.38
N LEU A 695 -24.96 27.41 -15.00
CA LEU A 695 -26.19 27.99 -15.54
C LEU A 695 -26.79 29.06 -14.61
N LEU A 696 -26.63 28.89 -13.29
CA LEU A 696 -27.13 29.80 -12.27
C LEU A 696 -26.25 29.80 -11.03
N THR A 697 -26.09 30.97 -10.43
CA THR A 697 -25.65 31.16 -9.04
C THR A 697 -26.67 32.03 -8.34
N THR A 698 -27.20 31.62 -7.18
CA THR A 698 -28.14 32.44 -6.41
C THR A 698 -27.42 33.59 -5.67
N PRO A 699 -28.17 34.61 -5.23
CA PRO A 699 -27.78 35.40 -4.06
C PRO A 699 -27.51 34.51 -2.84
N THR A 700 -26.96 35.10 -1.76
CA THR A 700 -26.86 34.39 -0.48
C THR A 700 -28.28 34.07 0.02
N LEU A 701 -28.54 32.79 0.24
CA LEU A 701 -29.79 32.27 0.78
C LEU A 701 -29.71 32.33 2.30
N THR A 702 -30.73 32.89 2.94
CA THR A 702 -30.84 32.99 4.41
C THR A 702 -32.30 32.81 4.79
N ALA A 703 -32.57 32.51 6.07
CA ALA A 703 -33.93 32.49 6.60
C ALA A 703 -34.69 33.82 6.36
N ALA A 704 -33.99 34.96 6.35
CA ALA A 704 -34.60 36.29 6.18
C ALA A 704 -34.87 36.66 4.71
N THR A 705 -34.11 36.11 3.75
CA THR A 705 -34.30 36.39 2.32
C THR A 705 -35.35 35.49 1.66
N GLY A 706 -35.71 34.38 2.32
CA GLY A 706 -36.68 33.41 1.80
C GLY A 706 -36.16 32.63 0.58
N PRO A 707 -37.01 31.77 -0.02
CA PRO A 707 -36.61 30.94 -1.13
C PRO A 707 -36.54 31.73 -2.44
N VAL A 708 -35.47 31.49 -3.21
CA VAL A 708 -35.28 32.01 -4.57
C VAL A 708 -35.94 31.06 -5.57
N ARG A 709 -36.68 31.62 -6.53
CA ARG A 709 -37.21 30.84 -7.66
C ARG A 709 -36.12 30.59 -8.70
N VAL A 710 -35.90 29.32 -9.01
CA VAL A 710 -35.06 28.84 -10.11
C VAL A 710 -35.96 28.48 -11.28
N ASP A 711 -35.61 28.97 -12.47
CA ASP A 711 -36.32 28.72 -13.71
C ASP A 711 -35.32 28.82 -14.88
N LEU A 712 -34.88 27.67 -15.39
CA LEU A 712 -33.75 27.55 -16.32
C LEU A 712 -34.12 26.74 -17.56
N ASP A 713 -33.66 27.22 -18.71
CA ASP A 713 -33.62 26.45 -19.95
C ASP A 713 -32.48 25.42 -19.87
N VAL A 714 -32.83 24.15 -20.03
CA VAL A 714 -31.88 23.02 -19.95
C VAL A 714 -31.89 22.17 -21.23
N ARG A 715 -32.41 22.72 -22.34
CA ARG A 715 -32.42 22.02 -23.64
C ARG A 715 -31.02 21.54 -24.03
N GLY A 716 -30.90 20.24 -24.28
CA GLY A 716 -29.64 19.59 -24.65
C GLY A 716 -28.67 19.33 -23.49
N VAL A 717 -29.00 19.72 -22.25
CA VAL A 717 -28.20 19.36 -21.06
C VAL A 717 -28.32 17.86 -20.81
N ARG A 718 -27.19 17.16 -20.69
CA ARG A 718 -27.17 15.73 -20.40
C ARG A 718 -27.04 15.43 -18.91
N VAL A 719 -26.24 16.20 -18.19
CA VAL A 719 -26.01 16.08 -16.75
C VAL A 719 -26.36 17.39 -16.07
N LEU A 720 -27.35 17.36 -15.17
CA LEU A 720 -27.73 18.48 -14.31
C LEU A 720 -27.14 18.27 -12.92
N ARG A 721 -26.37 19.23 -12.41
CA ARG A 721 -25.85 19.23 -11.03
C ARG A 721 -26.48 20.36 -10.22
N LEU A 722 -26.97 20.01 -9.04
CA LEU A 722 -27.49 20.93 -8.03
C LEU A 722 -26.49 20.99 -6.89
N VAL A 723 -25.84 22.15 -6.74
CA VAL A 723 -24.76 22.37 -5.77
C VAL A 723 -25.22 23.40 -4.75
N VAL A 724 -24.93 23.18 -3.46
CA VAL A 724 -25.10 24.18 -2.41
C VAL A 724 -23.79 24.36 -1.67
N GLU A 725 -23.29 25.58 -1.64
CA GLU A 725 -22.06 25.98 -0.93
C GLU A 725 -22.39 26.76 0.34
N ASP A 726 -21.50 26.69 1.32
CA ASP A 726 -21.43 27.63 2.46
C ASP A 726 -21.12 29.04 1.93
N ALA A 727 -21.80 30.06 2.46
CA ALA A 727 -21.62 31.46 2.06
C ALA A 727 -21.15 32.38 3.21
N ASN A 728 -20.80 31.85 4.38
CA ASN A 728 -20.32 32.61 5.55
C ASN A 728 -19.07 32.01 6.25
N ASN A 729 -18.50 30.91 5.72
CA ASN A 729 -17.42 30.10 6.30
C ASN A 729 -17.81 29.39 7.62
N ARG A 730 -19.08 29.02 7.78
CA ARG A 730 -19.64 28.24 8.89
C ARG A 730 -20.85 27.45 8.40
N THR A 731 -20.67 26.16 8.19
CA THR A 731 -21.73 25.22 7.78
C THR A 731 -22.86 25.01 8.82
N SER A 732 -22.79 25.62 10.01
CA SER A 732 -23.83 25.47 11.02
C SER A 732 -25.15 26.08 10.56
N PHE A 733 -26.23 25.28 10.57
CA PHE A 733 -27.58 25.68 10.16
C PHE A 733 -27.77 25.87 8.64
N ASP A 734 -26.92 25.26 7.81
CA ASP A 734 -26.96 25.37 6.35
C ASP A 734 -27.88 24.34 5.65
N HIS A 735 -28.89 23.81 6.35
CA HIS A 735 -29.90 22.95 5.74
C HIS A 735 -30.68 23.76 4.69
N THR A 736 -30.46 23.42 3.43
CA THR A 736 -31.00 24.08 2.25
C THR A 736 -31.90 23.09 1.51
N SER A 737 -33.10 23.52 1.14
CA SER A 737 -34.02 22.67 0.38
C SER A 737 -34.17 23.16 -1.06
N TRP A 738 -34.26 22.23 -2.00
CA TRP A 738 -34.71 22.45 -3.38
C TRP A 738 -36.17 21.98 -3.50
N ALA A 739 -37.10 22.79 -3.00
CA ALA A 739 -38.53 22.49 -3.04
C ALA A 739 -39.09 22.56 -4.47
N LEU A 740 -39.96 21.62 -4.82
CA LEU A 740 -40.57 21.48 -6.14
C LEU A 740 -39.54 21.39 -7.29
N ALA A 741 -38.33 20.89 -7.00
CA ALA A 741 -37.29 20.66 -8.00
C ALA A 741 -37.80 19.70 -9.10
N HIS A 742 -38.01 20.24 -10.30
CA HIS A 742 -38.78 19.58 -11.36
C HIS A 742 -38.16 19.83 -12.73
N VAL A 743 -38.16 18.80 -13.58
CA VAL A 743 -37.75 18.89 -14.98
C VAL A 743 -38.93 18.59 -15.91
N THR A 744 -39.09 19.42 -16.93
CA THR A 744 -40.06 19.24 -18.02
C THR A 744 -39.36 18.68 -19.25
N VAL A 745 -39.96 17.68 -19.89
CA VAL A 745 -39.43 16.95 -21.06
C VAL A 745 -40.10 17.45 -22.35
N SER A 746 -39.41 17.37 -23.49
CA SER A 746 -39.93 17.78 -24.81
C SER A 746 -40.97 16.83 -25.39
#